data_AF-A0A7X9B313-F1
#
_entry.id   AF-A0A7X9B313-F1
#
_cell.length_a   1.000
_cell.length_b   1.000
_cell.length_c   1.000
_cell.angle_alpha   90.00
_cell.angle_beta   90.00
_cell.angle_gamma   90.00
#
_symmetry.space_group_name_H-M   'P 1'
#
loop_
_entity.id
_entity.type
_entity.pdbx_description
1 polymer ?
#
loop_
_entity_poly.entity_id
_entity_poly.type
_entity_poly.pdbx_seq_one_letter_code
_entity_poly.pdbx_strand_id
1 'polypeptide(L)'
;MKNITIRSILIGTVFTALFAALTVVLDNRHYMLSAPNQVPLFPFMLLIALAVLVNPLLRFCRFIKPLALSELLLIFAMCSVAAGIATFGLTAQLVPVIGALFNRHWNTDQTEWTRYVEPYLNENFFISEPGGQALARQYVAKLAVVTHNRELLADENAKNAPDAGVLKQLQEQLAQAEQDADALRLSLQEHREKAFAKVDLYRRGLPKGKRAYPGVLYTTKDDPASYFRRLARLKHGLQAAKLAKQAPSTQNPPEALRQAAAELDPVADNSAPQQQLATLVAIDQELAKAMHLIDTELVELNQRKRVAAMDEVRRMEAEIDKLRKQRTGKDKERLANSHEQERQRQEVTLCDLVAGSAAELRGLAERWPTQTAELNGEQLDGILAGFNDFDASLHRYFLGDLPWHHWLRPLCWWGVIIALSYMILLSFNVLIFRQWAYHEKLIFPLAELPEFIAGYDSQLSDAEQQRSIVPPLFKSGLFWAGFAIAAGVMGWNLLCRTEWLPGLTPLDLNKSWTPYIRNSMFKGLLYGARSSIFFTVIGIAFLIPQKVSFSLWFFHVFYMALLLLLVAFGFGQNENSFPAEWWYTLNFRFAIGGGALLVFASLVLWKCRRMLLCALQPEKLENVSDEERRELRISSALFLGGSVLLVLLLWQVMGVHLFYAIFGYVVIIVITIGLIRAVAEGGIMGFQAWVSPFHLIRHIFGFNHSYTAPPLFAPLMVYYSVLFLDIKTFIAPAMANALKIRDDLKMPRIRYHVAIVIAIAIAAITSIAVALMMSYDSGADAMHNWFFTAFPKGLFTRIGDISKVPPTATWSGRLWLLFGALLMAALLYFRQTRFWLPHPIGLIMLVNPLMRTYWFSFLLGWLA
;
A
#
# COMPACT_ATOMS: atom_id res chain seq x y z
N MET A 1 22.51 -13.12 29.75
CA MET A 1 21.12 -13.65 29.79
C MET A 1 20.43 -13.30 28.48
N LYS A 2 20.41 -14.24 27.52
CA LYS A 2 19.94 -14.05 26.14
C LYS A 2 18.42 -14.25 26.02
N ASN A 3 17.63 -13.52 26.80
CA ASN A 3 16.19 -13.70 26.84
C ASN A 3 15.45 -12.52 26.24
N ILE A 4 14.53 -12.82 25.32
CA ILE A 4 13.45 -11.90 24.92
C ILE A 4 12.53 -11.70 26.13
N THR A 5 12.28 -10.44 26.47
CA THR A 5 11.41 -10.04 27.58
C THR A 5 10.03 -9.63 27.07
N ILE A 6 9.04 -9.64 27.97
CA ILE A 6 7.69 -9.16 27.64
C ILE A 6 7.72 -7.65 27.35
N ARG A 7 8.57 -6.88 28.05
CA ARG A 7 8.71 -5.43 27.83
C ARG A 7 9.14 -5.08 26.41
N SER A 8 10.07 -5.83 25.80
CA SER A 8 10.51 -5.54 24.44
C SER A 8 9.44 -5.86 23.40
N ILE A 9 8.65 -6.92 23.62
CA ILE A 9 7.48 -7.23 22.79
C ILE A 9 6.44 -6.11 22.89
N LEU A 10 6.09 -5.66 24.09
CA LEU A 10 5.11 -4.57 24.29
C LEU A 10 5.57 -3.26 23.62
N ILE A 11 6.83 -2.86 23.83
CA ILE A 11 7.40 -1.66 23.20
C ILE A 11 7.38 -1.82 21.67
N GLY A 12 7.82 -2.97 21.15
CA GLY A 12 7.79 -3.27 19.73
C GLY A 12 6.38 -3.21 19.14
N THR A 13 5.38 -3.75 19.83
CA THR A 13 3.96 -3.70 19.42
C THR A 13 3.44 -2.27 19.36
N VAL A 14 3.70 -1.44 20.38
CA VAL A 14 3.26 -0.04 20.41
C VAL A 14 3.88 0.76 19.26
N PHE A 15 5.20 0.67 19.06
CA PHE A 15 5.85 1.38 17.95
C PHE A 15 5.44 0.83 16.58
N THR A 16 5.17 -0.47 16.47
CA THR A 16 4.63 -1.06 15.23
C THR A 16 3.27 -0.46 14.89
N ALA A 17 2.35 -0.37 15.85
CA ALA A 17 1.04 0.26 15.64
C ALA A 17 1.19 1.75 15.27
N LEU A 18 2.03 2.49 16.01
CA LEU A 18 2.29 3.90 15.76
C LEU A 18 2.86 4.14 14.36
N PHE A 19 3.87 3.38 13.94
CA PHE A 19 4.49 3.52 12.64
C PHE A 19 3.56 3.09 11.51
N ALA A 20 2.74 2.05 11.71
CA ALA A 20 1.72 1.67 10.74
C ALA A 20 0.70 2.80 10.53
N ALA A 21 0.17 3.39 11.61
CA ALA A 21 -0.76 4.51 11.54
C ALA A 21 -0.13 5.75 10.89
N LEU A 22 1.05 6.16 11.35
CA LEU A 22 1.77 7.33 10.86
C LEU A 22 2.11 7.19 9.37
N THR A 23 2.51 5.99 8.95
CA THR A 23 2.83 5.71 7.55
C THR A 23 1.61 5.89 6.63
N VAL A 24 0.44 5.39 7.02
CA VAL A 24 -0.80 5.59 6.25
C VAL A 24 -1.15 7.08 6.16
N VAL A 25 -1.01 7.83 7.26
CA VAL A 25 -1.31 9.26 7.30
C VAL A 25 -0.37 10.06 6.40
N LEU A 26 0.94 9.82 6.50
CA LEU A 26 1.95 10.54 5.72
C LEU A 26 1.84 10.26 4.22
N ASP A 27 1.59 9.00 3.85
CA ASP A 27 1.45 8.60 2.45
C ASP A 27 0.23 9.27 1.82
N ASN A 28 -0.92 9.24 2.51
CA ASN A 28 -2.17 9.72 1.94
C ASN A 28 -2.44 11.22 2.07
N ARG A 29 -1.87 11.90 3.07
CA ARG A 29 -2.04 13.36 3.23
C ARG A 29 -0.88 14.19 2.70
N HIS A 30 0.34 13.66 2.78
CA HIS A 30 1.55 14.42 2.47
C HIS A 30 2.33 13.84 1.28
N TYR A 31 1.85 12.77 0.64
CA TYR A 31 2.55 12.07 -0.44
C TYR A 31 3.98 11.69 -0.04
N MET A 32 4.19 11.43 1.26
CA MET A 32 5.49 11.13 1.84
C MET A 32 5.59 9.63 2.13
N LEU A 33 6.36 8.93 1.30
CA LEU A 33 6.63 7.51 1.46
C LEU A 33 7.71 7.28 2.53
N SER A 34 7.31 6.91 3.75
CA SER A 34 8.20 6.62 4.88
C SER A 34 8.88 5.25 4.82
N ALA A 35 8.28 4.29 4.11
CA ALA A 35 8.83 2.96 3.88
C ALA A 35 8.70 2.59 2.39
N PRO A 36 9.50 3.21 1.48
CA PRO A 36 9.46 2.92 0.05
C PRO A 36 10.36 1.75 -0.37
N ASN A 37 11.21 1.26 0.53
CA ASN A 37 12.24 0.27 0.25
C ASN A 37 12.54 -0.60 1.50
N GLN A 38 13.53 -1.49 1.40
CA GLN A 38 13.95 -2.44 2.45
C GLN A 38 14.75 -1.80 3.61
N VAL A 39 14.92 -0.47 3.60
CA VAL A 39 15.57 0.32 4.66
C VAL A 39 14.53 1.32 5.20
N PRO A 40 13.54 0.87 5.98
CA PRO A 40 12.42 1.70 6.40
C PRO A 40 12.87 2.81 7.36
N LEU A 41 12.38 4.04 7.16
CA LEU A 41 12.86 5.21 7.89
C LEU A 41 12.66 5.11 9.42
N PHE A 42 11.43 4.79 9.84
CA PHE A 42 11.05 4.81 11.26
C PHE A 42 11.77 3.78 12.13
N PRO A 43 11.91 2.51 11.72
CA PRO A 43 12.68 1.53 12.50
C PRO A 43 14.13 1.94 12.73
N PHE A 44 14.81 2.49 11.72
CA PHE A 44 16.19 2.98 11.85
C PHE A 44 16.28 4.21 12.76
N MET A 45 15.36 5.18 12.62
CA MET A 45 15.30 6.34 13.52
C MET A 45 15.05 5.91 14.97
N LEU A 46 14.13 4.98 15.19
CA LEU A 46 13.85 4.43 16.51
C LEU A 46 15.07 3.72 17.09
N LEU A 47 15.76 2.90 16.29
CA LEU A 47 16.95 2.19 16.75
C LEU A 47 18.06 3.16 17.19
N ILE A 48 18.32 4.20 16.40
CA ILE A 48 19.31 5.25 16.74
C ILE A 48 18.88 5.99 18.01
N ALA A 49 17.61 6.40 18.11
CA ALA A 49 17.09 7.08 19.29
C ALA A 49 17.18 6.20 20.54
N LEU A 50 16.84 4.91 20.43
CA LEU A 50 16.95 3.96 21.54
C LEU A 50 18.41 3.74 21.96
N ALA A 51 19.34 3.62 21.00
CA ALA A 51 20.74 3.33 21.26
C ALA A 51 21.54 4.55 21.79
N VAL A 52 21.29 5.76 21.26
CA VAL A 52 22.10 6.96 21.54
C VAL A 52 21.45 7.91 22.55
N LEU A 53 20.12 7.89 22.70
CA LEU A 53 19.41 8.79 23.61
C LEU A 53 18.77 8.02 24.77
N VAL A 54 17.85 7.10 24.49
CA VAL A 54 17.01 6.47 25.53
C VAL A 54 17.84 5.56 26.44
N ASN A 55 18.63 4.63 25.89
CA ASN A 55 19.43 3.73 26.72
C ASN A 55 20.46 4.46 27.61
N PRO A 56 21.21 5.46 27.10
CA PRO A 56 22.06 6.30 27.95
C PRO A 56 21.30 7.01 29.07
N LEU A 57 20.14 7.59 28.78
CA LEU A 57 19.28 8.21 29.80
C LEU A 57 18.80 7.20 30.84
N LEU A 58 18.38 6.00 30.43
CA LEU A 58 17.95 4.94 31.36
C LEU A 58 19.10 4.48 32.27
N ARG A 59 20.33 4.41 31.76
CA ARG A 59 21.53 4.12 32.60
C ARG A 59 21.78 5.20 33.63
N PHE A 60 21.53 6.46 33.29
CA PHE A 60 21.63 7.57 34.23
C PHE A 60 20.53 7.51 35.29
N CYS A 61 19.29 7.19 34.89
CA CYS A 61 18.11 7.23 35.76
C CYS A 61 18.05 6.15 36.86
N ARG A 62 18.93 5.13 36.89
CA ARG A 62 19.08 4.04 37.91
C ARG A 62 17.84 3.21 38.31
N PHE A 63 16.62 3.73 38.22
CA PHE A 63 15.35 3.08 38.58
C PHE A 63 14.81 2.15 37.48
N ILE A 64 15.12 2.44 36.20
CA ILE A 64 14.65 1.66 35.05
C ILE A 64 15.85 0.99 34.38
N LYS A 65 15.82 -0.33 34.25
CA LYS A 65 16.90 -1.08 33.59
C LYS A 65 16.95 -0.73 32.10
N PRO A 66 18.13 -0.43 31.53
CA PRO A 66 18.28 -0.17 30.11
C PRO A 66 17.87 -1.39 29.27
N LEU A 67 17.57 -1.16 27.98
CA LEU A 67 17.27 -2.23 27.05
C LEU A 67 18.55 -2.99 26.70
N ALA A 68 18.50 -4.32 26.76
CA ALA A 68 19.54 -5.20 26.28
C ALA A 68 19.61 -5.16 24.75
N LEU A 69 20.76 -5.57 24.19
CA LEU A 69 20.97 -5.57 22.75
C LEU A 69 19.93 -6.44 22.01
N SER A 70 19.59 -7.60 22.57
CA SER A 70 18.54 -8.47 22.03
C SER A 70 17.15 -7.84 22.05
N GLU A 71 16.87 -6.95 22.99
CA GLU A 71 15.60 -6.24 23.08
C GLU A 71 15.53 -5.11 22.04
N LEU A 72 16.62 -4.33 21.89
CA LEU A 72 16.72 -3.29 20.87
C LEU A 72 16.53 -3.86 19.46
N LEU A 73 17.26 -4.93 19.15
CA LEU A 73 17.22 -5.55 17.83
C LEU A 73 15.94 -6.36 17.59
N LEU A 74 15.27 -6.85 18.64
CA LEU A 74 13.91 -7.39 18.50
C LEU A 74 12.90 -6.30 18.17
N ILE A 75 12.93 -5.16 18.88
CA ILE A 75 12.05 -4.01 18.60
C ILE A 75 12.26 -3.54 17.16
N PHE A 76 13.52 -3.42 16.73
CA PHE A 76 13.87 -3.11 15.35
C PHE A 76 13.33 -4.16 14.37
N ALA A 77 13.55 -5.46 14.62
CA ALA A 77 13.06 -6.54 13.76
C ALA A 77 11.53 -6.52 13.61
N MET A 78 10.80 -6.34 14.71
CA MET A 78 9.33 -6.20 14.71
C MET A 78 8.89 -5.03 13.82
N CYS A 79 9.46 -3.84 14.04
CA CYS A 79 9.08 -2.65 13.29
C CYS A 79 9.51 -2.73 11.81
N SER A 80 10.69 -3.29 11.51
CA SER A 80 11.22 -3.42 10.15
C SER A 80 10.46 -4.44 9.31
N VAL A 81 10.11 -5.59 9.87
CA VAL A 81 9.27 -6.60 9.17
C VAL A 81 7.87 -6.04 8.92
N ALA A 82 7.32 -5.28 9.87
CA ALA A 82 5.98 -4.70 9.75
C ALA A 82 5.93 -3.43 8.87
N ALA A 83 7.05 -2.75 8.63
CA ALA A 83 7.08 -1.44 7.98
C ALA A 83 6.44 -1.42 6.58
N GLY A 84 6.60 -2.51 5.81
CA GLY A 84 6.03 -2.62 4.46
C GLY A 84 4.52 -2.84 4.43
N ILE A 85 3.91 -3.33 5.52
CA ILE A 85 2.48 -3.73 5.55
C ILE A 85 1.56 -2.51 5.35
N ALA A 86 1.92 -1.36 5.92
CA ALA A 86 1.10 -0.15 5.85
C ALA A 86 1.06 0.51 4.46
N THR A 87 2.00 0.17 3.55
CA THR A 87 2.12 0.76 2.20
C THR A 87 1.98 -0.31 1.11
N PHE A 88 3.04 -0.53 0.31
CA PHE A 88 3.08 -1.41 -0.85
C PHE A 88 2.97 -2.90 -0.49
N GLY A 89 3.19 -3.27 0.77
CA GLY A 89 3.17 -4.67 1.21
C GLY A 89 1.78 -5.22 1.50
N LEU A 90 0.78 -4.36 1.76
CA LEU A 90 -0.61 -4.79 1.96
C LEU A 90 -1.65 -3.66 1.84
N THR A 91 -1.69 -2.74 2.81
CA THR A 91 -2.87 -1.91 3.07
C THR A 91 -3.18 -0.93 1.94
N ALA A 92 -2.15 -0.30 1.35
CA ALA A 92 -2.34 0.64 0.25
C ALA A 92 -2.76 -0.05 -1.07
N GLN A 93 -2.68 -1.38 -1.16
CA GLN A 93 -3.20 -2.15 -2.30
C GLN A 93 -4.56 -2.78 -1.98
N LEU A 94 -4.69 -3.41 -0.80
CA LEU A 94 -5.87 -4.16 -0.38
C LEU A 94 -7.12 -3.28 -0.28
N VAL A 95 -7.05 -2.19 0.50
CA VAL A 95 -8.22 -1.34 0.79
C VAL A 95 -8.81 -0.74 -0.50
N PRO A 96 -8.00 -0.15 -1.41
CA PRO A 96 -8.49 0.32 -2.70
C PRO A 96 -9.07 -0.78 -3.60
N VAL A 97 -8.44 -1.96 -3.65
CA VAL A 97 -8.90 -3.07 -4.52
C VAL A 97 -10.26 -3.61 -4.08
N ILE A 98 -10.50 -3.72 -2.76
CA ILE A 98 -11.81 -4.13 -2.22
C ILE A 98 -12.93 -3.18 -2.65
N GLY A 99 -12.68 -1.86 -2.66
CA GLY A 99 -13.65 -0.81 -2.98
C GLY A 99 -13.71 -0.38 -4.45
N ALA A 100 -13.16 -1.17 -5.38
CA ALA A 100 -12.94 -0.71 -6.76
C ALA A 100 -13.83 -1.38 -7.82
N LEU A 101 -14.20 -2.65 -7.64
CA LEU A 101 -14.94 -3.42 -8.66
C LEU A 101 -16.31 -2.78 -9.01
N PHE A 102 -17.02 -2.30 -7.98
CA PHE A 102 -18.33 -1.68 -8.10
C PHE A 102 -18.23 -0.14 -8.04
N ASN A 103 -17.26 0.45 -8.74
CA ASN A 103 -17.20 1.90 -8.90
C ASN A 103 -18.03 2.33 -10.13
N ARG A 104 -19.08 3.12 -9.92
CA ARG A 104 -19.99 3.61 -10.97
C ARG A 104 -19.28 4.32 -12.14
N HIS A 105 -18.16 5.01 -11.87
CA HIS A 105 -17.44 5.80 -12.89
C HIS A 105 -16.47 4.94 -13.72
N TRP A 106 -16.15 3.74 -13.26
CA TRP A 106 -15.20 2.83 -13.94
C TRP A 106 -15.92 1.63 -14.54
N ASN A 107 -16.92 1.13 -13.84
CA ASN A 107 -17.78 0.03 -14.25
C ASN A 107 -19.02 0.60 -14.97
N THR A 108 -18.84 0.94 -16.24
CA THR A 108 -19.86 1.54 -17.10
C THR A 108 -20.26 0.59 -18.22
N ASP A 109 -21.36 0.89 -18.90
CA ASP A 109 -21.79 0.13 -20.07
C ASP A 109 -20.73 0.10 -21.18
N GLN A 110 -19.87 1.11 -21.28
CA GLN A 110 -18.75 1.13 -22.25
C GLN A 110 -17.63 0.17 -21.86
N THR A 111 -17.31 0.07 -20.57
CA THR A 111 -16.25 -0.84 -20.10
C THR A 111 -16.72 -2.29 -20.07
N GLU A 112 -18.03 -2.54 -20.07
CA GLU A 112 -18.67 -3.86 -20.09
C GLU A 112 -18.10 -4.84 -19.04
N TRP A 113 -17.69 -4.32 -17.88
CA TRP A 113 -17.18 -5.17 -16.80
C TRP A 113 -18.21 -6.21 -16.34
N THR A 114 -19.49 -5.90 -16.47
CA THR A 114 -20.61 -6.82 -16.25
C THR A 114 -20.53 -8.10 -17.09
N ARG A 115 -19.91 -8.04 -18.27
CA ARG A 115 -19.69 -9.21 -19.14
C ARG A 115 -18.32 -9.85 -18.93
N TYR A 116 -17.28 -9.03 -18.77
CA TYR A 116 -15.89 -9.48 -18.89
C TYR A 116 -15.12 -9.57 -17.56
N VAL A 117 -15.66 -9.03 -16.46
CA VAL A 117 -14.98 -8.93 -15.17
C VAL A 117 -15.84 -9.53 -14.05
N GLU A 118 -17.03 -8.96 -13.79
CA GLU A 118 -17.92 -9.33 -12.68
C GLU A 118 -18.24 -10.83 -12.59
N PRO A 119 -18.56 -11.56 -13.69
CA PRO A 119 -18.94 -12.97 -13.61
C PRO A 119 -17.82 -13.87 -13.07
N TYR A 120 -16.56 -13.46 -13.26
CA TYR A 120 -15.39 -14.27 -12.98
C TYR A 120 -14.75 -13.96 -11.63
N LEU A 121 -15.13 -12.84 -10.99
CA LEU A 121 -14.58 -12.44 -9.70
C LEU A 121 -15.55 -12.77 -8.57
N ASN A 122 -15.07 -13.41 -7.49
CA ASN A 122 -15.91 -13.70 -6.33
C ASN A 122 -16.23 -12.41 -5.56
N GLU A 123 -17.53 -12.08 -5.48
CA GLU A 123 -18.08 -10.91 -4.81
C GLU A 123 -17.72 -10.82 -3.31
N ASN A 124 -17.40 -11.94 -2.66
CA ASN A 124 -16.96 -12.02 -1.27
C ASN A 124 -15.75 -11.16 -0.94
N PHE A 125 -14.90 -10.86 -1.92
CA PHE A 125 -13.62 -10.14 -1.76
C PHE A 125 -13.74 -8.63 -1.99
N PHE A 126 -14.94 -8.13 -2.27
CA PHE A 126 -15.21 -6.74 -2.62
C PHE A 126 -16.36 -6.18 -1.78
N ILE A 127 -16.49 -4.84 -1.75
CA ILE A 127 -17.72 -4.20 -1.29
C ILE A 127 -18.80 -4.48 -2.34
N SER A 128 -19.69 -5.43 -2.03
CA SER A 128 -20.67 -5.96 -2.97
C SER A 128 -22.03 -6.21 -2.30
N GLU A 129 -22.99 -6.67 -3.09
CA GLU A 129 -24.22 -7.29 -2.62
C GLU A 129 -24.20 -8.79 -2.93
N PRO A 130 -24.74 -9.65 -2.04
CA PRO A 130 -24.81 -11.08 -2.31
C PRO A 130 -25.68 -11.40 -3.54
N GLY A 131 -25.23 -12.33 -4.39
CA GLY A 131 -25.98 -12.85 -5.54
C GLY A 131 -25.70 -12.14 -6.88
N GLY A 132 -24.92 -11.06 -6.88
CA GLY A 132 -24.63 -10.29 -8.09
C GLY A 132 -23.78 -11.07 -9.09
N GLN A 133 -22.79 -11.82 -8.60
CA GLN A 133 -21.95 -12.67 -9.45
C GLN A 133 -22.77 -13.75 -10.18
N ALA A 134 -23.73 -14.38 -9.49
CA ALA A 134 -24.58 -15.42 -10.08
C ALA A 134 -25.47 -14.85 -11.19
N LEU A 135 -26.07 -13.68 -10.96
CA LEU A 135 -26.85 -12.95 -11.97
C LEU A 135 -25.98 -12.57 -13.18
N ALA A 136 -24.76 -12.06 -12.95
CA ALA A 136 -23.83 -11.73 -14.02
C ALA A 136 -23.44 -12.96 -14.87
N ARG A 137 -23.24 -14.13 -14.24
CA ARG A 137 -22.99 -15.40 -14.97
C ARG A 137 -24.18 -15.83 -15.81
N GLN A 138 -25.41 -15.72 -15.28
CA GLN A 138 -26.63 -16.04 -16.03
C GLN A 138 -26.80 -15.11 -17.23
N TYR A 139 -26.56 -13.80 -17.04
CA TYR A 139 -26.58 -12.82 -18.11
C TYR A 139 -25.57 -13.15 -19.22
N VAL A 140 -24.32 -13.47 -18.88
CA VAL A 140 -23.31 -13.87 -19.87
C VAL A 140 -23.67 -15.16 -20.59
N ALA A 141 -24.25 -16.14 -19.89
CA ALA A 141 -24.71 -17.38 -20.50
C ALA A 141 -25.82 -17.11 -21.54
N LYS A 142 -26.78 -16.22 -21.23
CA LYS A 142 -27.83 -15.82 -22.17
C LYS A 142 -27.28 -15.02 -23.35
N LEU A 143 -26.32 -14.12 -23.13
CA LEU A 143 -25.62 -13.41 -24.22
C LEU A 143 -24.88 -14.35 -25.16
N ALA A 144 -24.32 -15.45 -24.65
CA ALA A 144 -23.68 -16.46 -25.49
C ALA A 144 -24.71 -17.16 -26.40
N VAL A 145 -25.90 -17.46 -25.89
CA VAL A 145 -27.02 -18.00 -26.69
C VAL A 145 -27.48 -16.99 -27.76
N VAL A 146 -27.62 -15.70 -27.40
CA VAL A 146 -27.95 -14.63 -28.37
C VAL A 146 -26.91 -14.57 -29.49
N THR A 147 -25.62 -14.61 -29.13
CA THR A 147 -24.53 -14.55 -30.11
C THR A 147 -24.56 -15.77 -31.03
N HIS A 148 -24.75 -16.97 -30.47
CA HIS A 148 -24.85 -18.21 -31.23
C HIS A 148 -26.06 -18.23 -32.18
N ASN A 149 -27.24 -17.84 -31.72
CA ASN A 149 -28.44 -17.76 -32.56
C ASN A 149 -28.28 -16.71 -33.67
N ARG A 150 -27.60 -15.60 -33.39
CA ARG A 150 -27.29 -14.57 -34.40
C ARG A 150 -26.31 -15.06 -35.46
N GLU A 151 -25.31 -15.84 -35.08
CA GLU A 151 -24.38 -16.50 -36.01
C GLU A 151 -25.14 -17.52 -36.89
N LEU A 152 -25.96 -18.39 -36.30
CA LEU A 152 -26.79 -19.34 -37.06
C LEU A 152 -27.74 -18.64 -38.04
N LEU A 153 -28.36 -17.54 -37.61
CA LEU A 153 -29.22 -16.74 -38.47
C LEU A 153 -28.44 -16.07 -39.61
N ALA A 154 -27.22 -15.60 -39.36
CA ALA A 154 -26.35 -15.03 -40.38
C ALA A 154 -25.89 -16.09 -41.39
N ASP A 155 -25.51 -17.29 -40.90
CA ASP A 155 -25.11 -18.42 -41.73
C ASP A 155 -26.28 -18.92 -42.60
N GLU A 156 -27.49 -18.99 -42.06
CA GLU A 156 -28.69 -19.36 -42.82
C GLU A 156 -28.99 -18.33 -43.91
N ASN A 157 -28.94 -17.03 -43.59
CA ASN A 157 -29.15 -15.95 -44.56
C ASN A 157 -28.07 -15.91 -45.66
N ALA A 158 -26.87 -16.42 -45.39
CA ALA A 158 -25.77 -16.47 -46.36
C ALA A 158 -25.89 -17.63 -47.37
N LYS A 159 -26.82 -18.58 -47.17
CA LYS A 159 -27.06 -19.68 -48.11
C LYS A 159 -27.69 -19.19 -49.42
N ASN A 160 -27.36 -19.85 -50.53
CA ASN A 160 -27.92 -19.53 -51.85
C ASN A 160 -29.46 -19.73 -51.93
N ALA A 161 -30.02 -20.60 -51.09
CA ALA A 161 -31.45 -20.85 -50.95
C ALA A 161 -31.79 -21.01 -49.46
N PRO A 162 -32.03 -19.92 -48.72
CA PRO A 162 -32.33 -19.97 -47.29
C PRO A 162 -33.72 -20.55 -47.03
N ASP A 163 -33.86 -21.38 -45.98
CA ASP A 163 -35.14 -21.97 -45.60
C ASP A 163 -35.97 -20.98 -44.75
N ALA A 164 -37.11 -20.54 -45.28
CA ALA A 164 -38.00 -19.58 -44.64
C ALA A 164 -38.56 -20.06 -43.28
N GLY A 165 -38.78 -21.37 -43.11
CA GLY A 165 -39.25 -21.95 -41.85
C GLY A 165 -38.18 -21.90 -40.76
N VAL A 166 -36.94 -22.24 -41.13
CA VAL A 166 -35.76 -22.18 -40.24
C VAL A 166 -35.44 -20.73 -39.86
N LEU A 167 -35.49 -19.80 -40.83
CA LEU A 167 -35.27 -18.38 -40.56
C LEU A 167 -36.26 -17.83 -39.53
N LYS A 168 -37.56 -18.14 -39.68
CA LYS A 168 -38.58 -17.68 -38.73
C LYS A 168 -38.35 -18.25 -37.33
N GLN A 169 -38.01 -19.54 -37.23
CA GLN A 169 -37.70 -20.18 -35.96
C GLN A 169 -36.47 -19.54 -35.28
N LEU A 170 -35.39 -19.31 -36.03
CA LEU A 170 -34.17 -18.67 -35.51
C LEU A 170 -34.42 -17.21 -35.09
N GLN A 171 -35.26 -16.47 -35.82
CA GLN A 171 -35.69 -15.12 -35.45
C GLN A 171 -36.48 -15.11 -34.14
N GLU A 172 -37.44 -16.03 -33.97
CA GLU A 172 -38.21 -16.16 -32.72
C GLU A 172 -37.31 -16.56 -31.53
N GLN A 173 -36.41 -17.52 -31.74
CA GLN A 173 -35.43 -17.93 -30.73
C GLN A 173 -34.46 -16.81 -30.35
N LEU A 174 -34.01 -16.02 -31.33
CA LEU A 174 -33.15 -14.85 -31.09
C LEU A 174 -33.92 -13.79 -30.29
N ALA A 175 -35.15 -13.45 -30.69
CA ALA A 175 -35.97 -12.46 -30.00
C ALA A 175 -36.25 -12.86 -28.54
N GLN A 176 -36.57 -14.13 -28.28
CA GLN A 176 -36.76 -14.63 -26.91
C GLN A 176 -35.46 -14.56 -26.10
N ALA A 177 -34.33 -14.97 -26.70
CA ALA A 177 -33.04 -14.92 -26.01
C ALA A 177 -32.59 -13.48 -25.71
N GLU A 178 -32.88 -12.52 -26.58
CA GLU A 178 -32.62 -11.09 -26.36
C GLU A 178 -33.51 -10.54 -25.23
N GLN A 179 -34.81 -10.86 -25.22
CA GLN A 179 -35.72 -10.48 -24.14
C GLN A 179 -35.28 -11.04 -22.77
N ASP A 180 -34.89 -12.32 -22.71
CA ASP A 180 -34.38 -12.95 -21.50
C ASP A 180 -33.08 -12.26 -21.02
N ALA A 181 -32.18 -11.93 -21.95
CA ALA A 181 -30.92 -11.24 -21.64
C ALA A 181 -31.16 -9.83 -21.12
N ASP A 182 -32.10 -9.09 -21.71
CA ASP A 182 -32.47 -7.74 -21.28
C ASP A 182 -33.15 -7.74 -19.90
N ALA A 183 -34.02 -8.70 -19.62
CA ALA A 183 -34.62 -8.87 -18.30
C ALA A 183 -33.55 -9.12 -17.22
N LEU A 184 -32.57 -9.99 -17.51
CA LEU A 184 -31.43 -10.22 -16.62
C LEU A 184 -30.53 -8.99 -16.47
N ARG A 185 -30.33 -8.22 -17.54
CA ARG A 185 -29.55 -6.98 -17.51
C ARG A 185 -30.19 -5.96 -16.55
N LEU A 186 -31.50 -5.79 -16.61
CA LEU A 186 -32.23 -4.87 -15.73
C LEU A 186 -32.14 -5.31 -14.26
N SER A 187 -32.39 -6.59 -13.98
CA SER A 187 -32.25 -7.15 -12.62
C SER A 187 -30.84 -6.99 -12.07
N LEU A 188 -29.82 -7.21 -12.92
CA LEU A 188 -28.42 -7.02 -12.56
C LEU A 188 -28.08 -5.55 -12.32
N GLN A 189 -28.68 -4.61 -13.06
CA GLN A 189 -28.51 -3.18 -12.84
C GLN A 189 -29.08 -2.75 -11.48
N GLU A 190 -30.30 -3.16 -11.13
CA GLU A 190 -30.91 -2.87 -9.83
C GLU A 190 -30.06 -3.40 -8.66
N HIS A 191 -29.51 -4.62 -8.83
CA HIS A 191 -28.62 -5.21 -7.85
C HIS A 191 -27.30 -4.42 -7.71
N ARG A 192 -26.70 -4.02 -8.84
CA ARG A 192 -25.46 -3.22 -8.88
C ARG A 192 -25.63 -1.84 -8.27
N GLU A 193 -26.79 -1.20 -8.39
CA GLU A 193 -27.04 0.11 -7.79
C GLU A 193 -26.84 0.13 -6.27
N LYS A 194 -27.18 -0.96 -5.59
CA LYS A 194 -26.93 -1.11 -4.15
C LYS A 194 -25.43 -1.23 -3.84
N ALA A 195 -24.70 -2.02 -4.62
CA ALA A 195 -23.23 -2.13 -4.48
C ALA A 195 -22.53 -0.80 -4.80
N PHE A 196 -22.99 -0.09 -5.84
CA PHE A 196 -22.53 1.24 -6.22
C PHE A 196 -22.75 2.25 -5.10
N ALA A 197 -23.92 2.26 -4.45
CA ALA A 197 -24.19 3.15 -3.33
C ALA A 197 -23.20 2.94 -2.16
N LYS A 198 -22.87 1.68 -1.83
CA LYS A 198 -21.88 1.36 -0.79
C LYS A 198 -20.48 1.87 -1.14
N VAL A 199 -20.06 1.72 -2.40
CA VAL A 199 -18.76 2.17 -2.88
C VAL A 199 -18.70 3.69 -3.01
N ASP A 200 -19.76 4.33 -3.50
CA ASP A 200 -19.86 5.79 -3.61
C ASP A 200 -19.72 6.47 -2.25
N LEU A 201 -20.32 5.90 -1.20
CA LEU A 201 -20.13 6.36 0.18
C LEU A 201 -18.66 6.28 0.63
N TYR A 202 -17.98 5.17 0.31
CA TYR A 202 -16.54 5.02 0.59
C TYR A 202 -15.68 6.02 -0.20
N ARG A 203 -16.01 6.25 -1.48
CA ARG A 203 -15.21 7.12 -2.35
C ARG A 203 -15.37 8.60 -2.04
N ARG A 204 -16.59 9.04 -1.74
CA ARG A 204 -16.92 10.44 -1.45
C ARG A 204 -16.74 10.83 0.01
N GLY A 205 -16.74 9.84 0.92
CA GLY A 205 -16.70 10.07 2.36
C GLY A 205 -18.10 10.11 2.97
N LEU A 206 -18.14 10.11 4.31
CA LEU A 206 -19.38 10.17 5.07
C LEU A 206 -20.11 11.51 4.87
N PRO A 207 -21.45 11.52 4.92
CA PRO A 207 -22.23 12.76 4.92
C PRO A 207 -21.84 13.69 6.06
N LYS A 208 -22.09 14.99 5.87
CA LYS A 208 -21.89 16.00 6.92
C LYS A 208 -22.68 15.62 8.18
N GLY A 209 -22.05 15.75 9.35
CA GLY A 209 -22.63 15.40 10.66
C GLY A 209 -22.26 14.00 11.15
N LYS A 210 -21.83 13.09 10.26
CA LYS A 210 -21.28 11.77 10.61
C LYS A 210 -19.76 11.84 10.76
N ARG A 211 -19.19 10.91 11.53
CA ARG A 211 -17.75 10.90 11.82
C ARG A 211 -17.11 9.55 11.58
N ALA A 212 -16.04 9.54 10.77
CA ALA A 212 -15.30 8.31 10.49
C ALA A 212 -14.39 7.89 11.66
N TYR A 213 -13.79 8.86 12.36
CA TYR A 213 -12.91 8.60 13.50
C TYR A 213 -13.72 8.43 14.80
N PRO A 214 -13.36 7.46 15.65
CA PRO A 214 -13.86 7.37 17.01
C PRO A 214 -13.73 8.69 17.79
N GLY A 215 -14.75 8.98 18.59
CA GLY A 215 -14.78 10.06 19.59
C GLY A 215 -13.52 10.23 20.41
N VAL A 216 -12.97 9.11 20.87
CA VAL A 216 -11.78 9.02 21.73
C VAL A 216 -10.50 9.51 21.06
N LEU A 217 -10.41 9.45 19.73
CA LEU A 217 -9.22 9.84 19.00
C LEU A 217 -9.18 11.36 18.77
N TYR A 218 -8.02 11.93 19.05
CA TYR A 218 -7.69 13.32 18.74
C TYR A 218 -7.24 13.40 17.28
N THR A 219 -7.93 14.21 16.49
CA THR A 219 -7.65 14.39 15.06
C THR A 219 -6.96 15.74 14.82
N THR A 220 -6.38 15.94 13.63
CA THR A 220 -5.81 17.24 13.24
C THR A 220 -6.87 18.34 13.10
N LYS A 221 -8.16 17.97 13.05
CA LYS A 221 -9.30 18.89 13.05
C LYS A 221 -9.74 19.27 14.47
N ASP A 222 -9.22 18.60 15.49
CA ASP A 222 -9.57 18.84 16.89
C ASP A 222 -8.66 19.90 17.54
N ASP A 223 -9.24 20.69 18.44
CA ASP A 223 -8.52 21.40 19.50
C ASP A 223 -8.88 20.80 20.87
N PRO A 224 -8.14 21.15 21.94
CA PRO A 224 -8.50 20.69 23.28
C PRO A 224 -9.95 21.00 23.64
N ALA A 225 -10.47 22.16 23.23
CA ALA A 225 -11.85 22.57 23.51
C ALA A 225 -12.89 21.70 22.79
N SER A 226 -12.71 21.36 21.51
CA SER A 226 -13.61 20.47 20.75
C SER A 226 -13.63 19.06 21.36
N TYR A 227 -12.49 18.57 21.84
CA TYR A 227 -12.40 17.28 22.50
C TYR A 227 -13.20 17.25 23.81
N PHE A 228 -13.06 18.28 24.66
CA PHE A 228 -13.82 18.35 25.91
C PHE A 228 -15.32 18.60 25.67
N ARG A 229 -15.70 19.38 24.65
CA ARG A 229 -17.11 19.55 24.25
C ARG A 229 -17.75 18.23 23.82
N ARG A 230 -17.02 17.41 23.08
CA ARG A 230 -17.44 16.05 22.73
C ARG A 230 -17.61 15.14 23.95
N LEU A 231 -16.66 15.18 24.89
CA LEU A 231 -16.77 14.40 26.12
C LEU A 231 -17.97 14.85 26.97
N ALA A 232 -18.24 16.16 27.01
CA ALA A 232 -19.43 16.72 27.66
C ALA A 232 -20.71 16.22 26.97
N ARG A 233 -20.80 16.27 25.64
CA ARG A 233 -21.93 15.71 24.87
C ARG A 233 -22.17 14.23 25.18
N LEU A 234 -21.11 13.42 25.30
CA LEU A 234 -21.24 12.01 25.67
C LEU A 234 -21.80 11.85 27.08
N LYS A 235 -21.26 12.59 28.05
CA LYS A 235 -21.70 12.51 29.45
C LYS A 235 -23.17 12.91 29.60
N HIS A 236 -23.52 14.10 29.10
CA HIS A 236 -24.89 14.64 29.17
C HIS A 236 -25.87 13.80 28.34
N GLY A 237 -25.47 13.36 27.15
CA GLY A 237 -26.26 12.50 26.29
C GLY A 237 -26.58 11.13 26.89
N LEU A 238 -25.62 10.48 27.53
CA LEU A 238 -25.85 9.19 28.22
C LEU A 238 -26.77 9.35 29.43
N GLN A 239 -26.65 10.46 30.18
CA GLN A 239 -27.50 10.76 31.31
C GLN A 239 -28.94 11.06 30.87
N ALA A 240 -29.11 11.89 29.84
CA ALA A 240 -30.40 12.16 29.21
C ALA A 240 -31.06 10.88 28.66
N ALA A 241 -30.31 10.05 27.93
CA ALA A 241 -30.83 8.79 27.39
C ALA A 241 -31.24 7.81 28.50
N LYS A 242 -30.51 7.76 29.62
CA LYS A 242 -30.86 6.94 30.78
C LYS A 242 -32.17 7.40 31.41
N LEU A 243 -32.32 8.71 31.64
CA LEU A 243 -33.54 9.30 32.21
C LEU A 243 -34.75 9.09 31.28
N ALA A 244 -34.57 9.32 29.97
CA ALA A 244 -35.61 9.14 28.97
C ALA A 244 -36.09 7.69 28.88
N LYS A 245 -35.18 6.70 28.89
CA LYS A 245 -35.53 5.26 28.91
C LYS A 245 -36.24 4.83 30.19
N GLN A 246 -36.00 5.51 31.31
CA GLN A 246 -36.66 5.25 32.59
C GLN A 246 -38.02 5.95 32.69
N ALA A 247 -38.31 6.95 31.86
CA ALA A 247 -39.55 7.72 31.94
C ALA A 247 -40.83 6.86 31.95
N PRO A 248 -40.99 5.81 31.10
CA PRO A 248 -42.21 4.99 31.09
C PRO A 248 -42.50 4.24 32.40
N SER A 249 -41.48 3.97 33.22
CA SER A 249 -41.60 3.23 34.48
C SER A 249 -41.64 4.13 35.72
N THR A 250 -41.59 5.45 35.54
CA THR A 250 -41.67 6.43 36.63
C THR A 250 -43.11 6.82 36.94
N GLN A 251 -43.35 7.33 38.16
CA GLN A 251 -44.66 7.84 38.58
C GLN A 251 -45.12 9.07 37.77
N ASN A 252 -44.18 9.83 37.16
CA ASN A 252 -44.47 11.01 36.35
C ASN A 252 -43.59 11.06 35.08
N PRO A 253 -43.94 10.31 34.02
CA PRO A 253 -43.13 10.23 32.80
C PRO A 253 -42.86 11.59 32.10
N PRO A 254 -43.82 12.54 32.01
CA PRO A 254 -43.56 13.86 31.44
C PRO A 254 -42.45 14.63 32.17
N GLU A 255 -42.36 14.49 33.49
CA GLU A 255 -41.33 15.17 34.29
C GLU A 255 -39.95 14.55 34.06
N ALA A 256 -39.85 13.22 33.99
CA ALA A 256 -38.62 12.53 33.64
C ALA A 256 -38.10 12.90 32.24
N LEU A 257 -39.00 13.08 31.26
CA LEU A 257 -38.63 13.55 29.91
C LEU A 257 -38.15 15.01 29.89
N ARG A 258 -38.77 15.90 30.68
CA ARG A 258 -38.29 17.28 30.83
C ARG A 258 -36.92 17.34 31.51
N GLN A 259 -36.69 16.49 32.52
CA GLN A 259 -35.37 16.36 33.15
C GLN A 259 -34.33 15.84 32.15
N ALA A 260 -34.68 14.83 31.33
CA ALA A 260 -33.81 14.35 30.27
C ALA A 260 -33.47 15.43 29.24
N ALA A 261 -34.43 16.28 28.87
CA ALA A 261 -34.18 17.43 27.99
C ALA A 261 -33.28 18.49 28.64
N ALA A 262 -33.49 18.79 29.93
CA ALA A 262 -32.70 19.77 30.68
C ALA A 262 -31.22 19.37 30.80
N GLU A 263 -30.92 18.07 30.87
CA GLU A 263 -29.54 17.56 30.86
C GLU A 263 -28.79 17.88 29.54
N LEU A 264 -29.50 18.10 28.43
CA LEU A 264 -28.90 18.43 27.14
C LEU A 264 -28.66 19.94 26.94
N ASP A 265 -29.33 20.81 27.71
CA ASP A 265 -29.26 22.27 27.52
C ASP A 265 -27.83 22.86 27.58
N PRO A 266 -26.95 22.43 28.51
CA PRO A 266 -25.58 22.96 28.56
C PRO A 266 -24.75 22.66 27.32
N VAL A 267 -25.09 21.61 26.58
CA VAL A 267 -24.38 21.18 25.36
C VAL A 267 -25.12 21.57 24.08
N ALA A 268 -26.33 22.12 24.20
CA ALA A 268 -27.14 22.67 23.10
C ALA A 268 -26.81 24.13 22.78
N ASP A 269 -26.16 24.86 23.70
CA ASP A 269 -25.81 26.28 23.51
C ASP A 269 -24.79 26.47 22.38
N ASN A 270 -25.23 27.08 21.28
CA ASN A 270 -24.43 27.39 20.10
C ASN A 270 -23.93 28.85 20.06
N SER A 271 -24.24 29.67 21.07
CA SER A 271 -23.96 31.11 21.07
C SER A 271 -22.46 31.42 20.94
N ALA A 272 -21.63 30.73 21.71
CA ALA A 272 -20.17 30.91 21.67
C ALA A 272 -19.55 30.44 20.34
N PRO A 273 -19.83 29.21 19.82
CA PRO A 273 -19.39 28.80 18.48
C PRO A 273 -19.83 29.76 17.36
N GLN A 274 -21.05 30.30 17.44
CA GLN A 274 -21.59 31.20 16.43
C GLN A 274 -20.90 32.57 16.45
N GLN A 275 -20.58 33.11 17.63
CA GLN A 275 -19.76 34.34 17.76
C GLN A 275 -18.34 34.16 17.22
N GLN A 276 -17.71 33.00 17.49
CA GLN A 276 -16.40 32.67 16.94
C GLN A 276 -16.46 32.57 15.41
N LEU A 277 -17.47 31.88 14.87
CA LEU A 277 -17.67 31.78 13.42
C LEU A 277 -17.85 33.16 12.77
N ALA A 278 -18.64 34.06 13.37
CA ALA A 278 -18.82 35.42 12.86
C ALA A 278 -17.49 36.19 12.80
N THR A 279 -16.66 36.06 13.85
CA THR A 279 -15.32 36.67 13.89
C THR A 279 -14.43 36.12 12.77
N LEU A 280 -14.42 34.80 12.56
CA LEU A 280 -13.61 34.17 11.52
C LEU A 280 -14.05 34.54 10.10
N VAL A 281 -15.36 34.72 9.89
CA VAL A 281 -15.91 35.21 8.61
C VAL A 281 -15.48 36.65 8.35
N ALA A 282 -15.48 37.51 9.37
CA ALA A 282 -14.94 38.87 9.24
C ALA A 282 -13.44 38.86 8.87
N ILE A 283 -12.65 37.99 9.51
CA ILE A 283 -11.22 37.82 9.17
C ILE A 283 -11.04 37.36 7.71
N ASP A 284 -11.87 36.43 7.20
CA ASP A 284 -11.77 36.01 5.77
C ASP A 284 -12.06 37.17 4.82
N GLN A 285 -13.02 38.03 5.15
CA GLN A 285 -13.32 39.22 4.36
C GLN A 285 -12.15 40.22 4.36
N GLU A 286 -11.48 40.42 5.50
CA GLU A 286 -10.28 41.26 5.58
C GLU A 286 -9.11 40.67 4.79
N LEU A 287 -8.87 39.36 4.91
CA LEU A 287 -7.85 38.65 4.15
C LEU A 287 -8.12 38.73 2.64
N ALA A 288 -9.37 38.53 2.21
CA ALA A 288 -9.75 38.65 0.81
C ALA A 288 -9.52 40.08 0.26
N LYS A 289 -9.83 41.11 1.05
CA LYS A 289 -9.53 42.50 0.69
C LYS A 289 -8.03 42.76 0.57
N ALA A 290 -7.24 42.29 1.53
CA ALA A 290 -5.78 42.43 1.50
C ALA A 290 -5.15 41.70 0.30
N MET A 291 -5.63 40.50 -0.01
CA MET A 291 -5.20 39.74 -1.19
C MET A 291 -5.54 40.46 -2.49
N HIS A 292 -6.76 40.98 -2.61
CA HIS A 292 -7.18 41.74 -3.79
C HIS A 292 -6.31 43.00 -4.00
N LEU A 293 -5.92 43.69 -2.93
CA LEU A 293 -4.99 44.82 -3.00
C LEU A 293 -3.63 44.40 -3.55
N ILE A 294 -3.06 43.31 -3.02
CA ILE A 294 -1.77 42.77 -3.48
C ILE A 294 -1.85 42.33 -4.95
N ASP A 295 -2.93 41.65 -5.35
CA ASP A 295 -3.13 41.21 -6.73
C ASP A 295 -3.26 42.40 -7.69
N THR A 296 -3.91 43.49 -7.26
CA THR A 296 -4.01 44.74 -8.04
C THR A 296 -2.64 45.39 -8.22
N GLU A 297 -1.87 45.50 -7.15
CA GLU A 297 -0.51 46.06 -7.17
C GLU A 297 0.45 45.20 -8.03
N LEU A 298 0.31 43.87 -7.97
CA LEU A 298 1.03 42.95 -8.83
C LEU A 298 0.69 43.14 -10.30
N VAL A 299 -0.58 43.33 -10.66
CA VAL A 299 -0.98 43.58 -12.05
C VAL A 299 -0.39 44.89 -12.55
N GLU A 300 -0.46 45.96 -11.74
CA GLU A 300 0.08 47.27 -12.09
C GLU A 300 1.61 47.23 -12.29
N LEU A 301 2.35 46.62 -11.37
CA LEU A 301 3.80 46.46 -11.49
C LEU A 301 4.20 45.60 -12.69
N ASN A 302 3.44 44.54 -12.99
CA ASN A 302 3.69 43.73 -14.18
C ASN A 302 3.40 44.50 -15.48
N GLN A 303 2.42 45.39 -15.50
CA GLN A 303 2.17 46.27 -16.66
C GLN A 303 3.29 47.30 -16.82
N ARG A 304 3.70 47.97 -15.75
CA ARG A 304 4.81 48.95 -15.76
C ARG A 304 6.13 48.29 -16.19
N LYS A 305 6.42 47.09 -15.71
CA LYS A 305 7.60 46.31 -16.08
C LYS A 305 7.73 46.08 -17.60
N ARG A 306 6.61 45.94 -18.34
CA ARG A 306 6.63 45.67 -19.79
C ARG A 306 7.21 46.81 -20.63
N VAL A 307 7.17 48.04 -20.11
CA VAL A 307 7.58 49.27 -20.80
C VAL A 307 8.78 49.95 -20.14
N ALA A 308 9.36 49.35 -19.10
CA ALA A 308 10.43 49.93 -18.31
C ALA A 308 11.84 49.67 -18.87
N ALA A 309 12.79 50.54 -18.53
CA ALA A 309 14.20 50.37 -18.85
C ALA A 309 14.83 49.20 -18.07
N MET A 310 15.85 48.54 -18.64
CA MET A 310 16.45 47.31 -18.08
C MET A 310 16.92 47.44 -16.61
N ASP A 311 17.38 48.62 -16.19
CA ASP A 311 17.84 48.85 -14.82
C ASP A 311 16.68 48.93 -13.80
N GLU A 312 15.51 49.41 -14.24
CA GLU A 312 14.29 49.47 -13.41
C GLU A 312 13.59 48.11 -13.35
N VAL A 313 13.72 47.30 -14.41
CA VAL A 313 13.16 45.94 -14.47
C VAL A 313 13.65 45.07 -13.31
N ARG A 314 14.94 45.11 -12.96
CA ARG A 314 15.47 44.34 -11.81
C ARG A 314 14.86 44.77 -10.47
N ARG A 315 14.62 46.07 -10.27
CA ARG A 315 14.00 46.57 -9.03
C ARG A 315 12.54 46.14 -8.94
N MET A 316 11.80 46.29 -10.04
CA MET A 316 10.40 45.83 -10.14
C MET A 316 10.29 44.31 -9.98
N GLU A 317 11.25 43.52 -10.46
CA GLU A 317 11.28 42.07 -10.23
C GLU A 317 11.41 41.72 -8.75
N ALA A 318 12.29 42.40 -8.00
CA ALA A 318 12.42 42.18 -6.57
C ALA A 318 11.14 42.55 -5.79
N GLU A 319 10.45 43.62 -6.22
CA GLU A 319 9.19 44.07 -5.63
C GLU A 319 8.02 43.11 -5.94
N ILE A 320 7.93 42.65 -7.20
CA ILE A 320 6.98 41.61 -7.62
C ILE A 320 7.18 40.33 -6.80
N ASP A 321 8.42 39.90 -6.59
CA ASP A 321 8.72 38.71 -5.79
C ASP A 321 8.36 38.91 -4.30
N LYS A 322 8.55 40.11 -3.75
CA LYS A 322 8.12 40.46 -2.39
C LYS A 322 6.59 40.40 -2.25
N LEU A 323 5.84 40.98 -3.17
CA LEU A 323 4.37 40.96 -3.17
C LEU A 323 3.83 39.55 -3.37
N ARG A 324 4.41 38.75 -4.27
CA ARG A 324 4.08 37.33 -4.44
C ARG A 324 4.24 36.54 -3.13
N LYS A 325 5.31 36.80 -2.37
CA LYS A 325 5.49 36.16 -1.05
C LYS A 325 4.44 36.60 -0.04
N GLN A 326 4.11 37.88 0.02
CA GLN A 326 3.04 38.38 0.89
C GLN A 326 1.70 37.73 0.55
N ARG A 327 1.40 37.61 -0.76
CA ARG A 327 0.21 36.91 -1.27
C ARG A 327 0.19 35.44 -0.84
N THR A 328 1.30 34.72 -0.99
CA THR A 328 1.43 33.33 -0.52
C THR A 328 1.29 33.20 1.00
N GLY A 329 1.79 34.18 1.77
CA GLY A 329 1.59 34.23 3.22
C GLY A 329 0.10 34.40 3.58
N LYS A 330 -0.59 35.33 2.90
CA LYS A 330 -2.03 35.55 3.07
C LYS A 330 -2.87 34.35 2.63
N ASP A 331 -2.47 33.65 1.57
CA ASP A 331 -3.08 32.38 1.16
C ASP A 331 -3.02 31.33 2.29
N LYS A 332 -1.86 31.22 2.97
CA LYS A 332 -1.71 30.29 4.11
C LYS A 332 -2.58 30.69 5.30
N GLU A 333 -2.62 31.99 5.65
CA GLU A 333 -3.49 32.51 6.71
C GLU A 333 -4.96 32.25 6.39
N ARG A 334 -5.39 32.50 5.15
CA ARG A 334 -6.76 32.27 4.70
C ARG A 334 -7.13 30.79 4.72
N LEU A 335 -6.22 29.92 4.32
CA LEU A 335 -6.41 28.47 4.41
C LEU A 335 -6.58 28.01 5.86
N ALA A 336 -5.72 28.50 6.78
CA ALA A 336 -5.85 28.20 8.20
C ALA A 336 -7.18 28.70 8.78
N ASN A 337 -7.60 29.91 8.41
CA ASN A 337 -8.89 30.48 8.81
C ASN A 337 -10.08 29.68 8.27
N SER A 338 -10.01 29.21 7.02
CA SER A 338 -11.03 28.36 6.40
C SER A 338 -11.21 27.03 7.15
N HIS A 339 -10.11 26.40 7.57
CA HIS A 339 -10.17 25.20 8.40
C HIS A 339 -10.85 25.45 9.75
N GLU A 340 -10.55 26.59 10.37
CA GLU A 340 -11.16 26.99 11.64
C GLU A 340 -12.66 27.30 11.49
N GLN A 341 -13.06 27.98 10.41
CA GLN A 341 -14.47 28.22 10.10
C GLN A 341 -15.24 26.91 9.93
N GLU A 342 -14.68 25.95 9.18
CA GLU A 342 -15.32 24.64 8.98
C GLU A 342 -15.50 23.91 10.31
N ARG A 343 -14.51 23.98 11.21
CA ARG A 343 -14.60 23.40 12.54
C ARG A 343 -15.74 24.03 13.36
N GLN A 344 -15.83 25.36 13.41
CA GLN A 344 -16.89 26.03 14.15
C GLN A 344 -18.28 25.77 13.54
N ARG A 345 -18.40 25.73 12.21
CA ARG A 345 -19.65 25.35 11.53
C ARG A 345 -20.11 23.94 11.91
N GLN A 346 -19.18 22.98 11.96
CA GLN A 346 -19.49 21.62 12.39
C GLN A 346 -19.98 21.59 13.84
N GLU A 347 -19.35 22.36 14.72
CA GLU A 347 -19.77 22.45 16.11
C GLU A 347 -21.15 23.08 16.27
N VAL A 348 -21.44 24.18 15.56
CA VAL A 348 -22.79 24.79 15.52
C VAL A 348 -23.83 23.75 15.09
N THR A 349 -23.54 23.01 14.02
CA THR A 349 -24.43 21.95 13.52
C THR A 349 -24.69 20.88 14.58
N LEU A 350 -23.68 20.50 15.37
CA LEU A 350 -23.83 19.52 16.44
C LEU A 350 -24.66 20.08 17.60
N CYS A 351 -24.45 21.34 18.00
CA CYS A 351 -25.28 22.00 19.01
C CYS A 351 -26.75 22.09 18.57
N ASP A 352 -27.00 22.40 17.30
CA ASP A 352 -28.36 22.46 16.73
C ASP A 352 -29.06 21.09 16.77
N LEU A 353 -28.34 20.00 16.50
CA LEU A 353 -28.87 18.63 16.59
C LEU A 353 -29.23 18.26 18.04
N VAL A 354 -28.39 18.65 19.00
CA VAL A 354 -28.65 18.46 20.44
C VAL A 354 -29.87 19.26 20.87
N ALA A 355 -29.97 20.53 20.44
CA ALA A 355 -31.10 21.39 20.73
C ALA A 355 -32.41 20.82 20.15
N GLY A 356 -32.36 20.29 18.92
CA GLY A 356 -33.49 19.60 18.28
C GLY A 356 -33.95 18.38 19.09
N SER A 357 -33.02 17.54 19.52
CA SER A 357 -33.32 16.35 20.35
C SER A 357 -33.92 16.73 21.71
N ALA A 358 -33.42 17.78 22.34
CA ALA A 358 -33.99 18.31 23.58
C ALA A 358 -35.40 18.87 23.39
N ALA A 359 -35.67 19.54 22.26
CA ALA A 359 -36.99 20.05 21.91
C ALA A 359 -37.98 18.90 21.62
N GLU A 360 -37.55 17.85 20.93
CA GLU A 360 -38.37 16.66 20.68
C GLU A 360 -38.77 15.95 21.98
N LEU A 361 -37.84 15.81 22.94
CA LEU A 361 -38.14 15.27 24.27
C LEU A 361 -39.17 16.12 25.03
N ARG A 362 -39.07 17.45 24.97
CA ARG A 362 -40.06 18.36 25.58
C ARG A 362 -41.42 18.23 24.91
N GLY A 363 -41.46 18.22 23.57
CA GLY A 363 -42.69 18.05 22.81
C GLY A 363 -43.34 16.68 23.03
N LEU A 364 -42.55 15.62 23.23
CA LEU A 364 -43.05 14.32 23.64
C LEU A 364 -43.62 14.37 25.06
N ALA A 365 -42.96 15.06 26.01
CA ALA A 365 -43.47 15.23 27.37
C ALA A 365 -44.85 15.93 27.42
N GLU A 366 -45.09 16.89 26.52
CA GLU A 366 -46.38 17.58 26.39
C GLU A 366 -47.47 16.68 25.83
N ARG A 367 -47.15 15.85 24.83
CA ARG A 367 -48.10 14.94 24.16
C ARG A 367 -48.32 13.64 24.93
N TRP A 368 -47.40 13.27 25.81
CA TRP A 368 -47.41 12.02 26.57
C TRP A 368 -48.75 11.68 27.24
N PRO A 369 -49.46 12.62 27.91
CA PRO A 369 -50.73 12.32 28.57
C PRO A 369 -51.89 12.04 27.59
N THR A 370 -51.75 12.46 26.34
CA THR A 370 -52.82 12.43 25.32
C THR A 370 -52.68 11.27 24.32
N GLN A 371 -51.58 10.51 24.37
CA GLN A 371 -51.25 9.45 23.42
C GLN A 371 -51.25 8.06 24.08
N THR A 372 -51.35 7.02 23.26
CA THR A 372 -51.24 5.64 23.72
C THR A 372 -49.79 5.31 24.11
N ALA A 373 -49.62 4.38 25.06
CA ALA A 373 -48.31 3.97 25.54
C ALA A 373 -47.40 3.41 24.41
N GLU A 374 -47.98 2.71 23.43
CA GLU A 374 -47.25 2.18 22.27
C GLU A 374 -46.68 3.30 21.40
N LEU A 375 -47.49 4.33 21.09
CA LEU A 375 -47.07 5.47 20.26
C LEU A 375 -46.01 6.32 20.96
N ASN A 376 -46.15 6.50 22.28
CA ASN A 376 -45.14 7.16 23.12
C ASN A 376 -43.82 6.39 23.13
N GLY A 377 -43.87 5.05 23.18
CA GLY A 377 -42.69 4.19 23.09
C GLY A 377 -41.98 4.28 21.75
N GLU A 378 -42.71 4.18 20.65
CA GLU A 378 -42.15 4.28 19.29
C GLU A 378 -41.52 5.65 19.03
N GLN A 379 -42.18 6.74 19.45
CA GLN A 379 -41.63 8.09 19.33
C GLN A 379 -40.39 8.30 20.21
N LEU A 380 -40.38 7.76 21.44
CA LEU A 380 -39.22 7.82 22.32
C LEU A 380 -38.02 7.07 21.72
N ASP A 381 -38.25 5.87 21.17
CA ASP A 381 -37.21 5.10 20.49
C ASP A 381 -36.68 5.83 19.24
N GLY A 382 -37.54 6.52 18.50
CA GLY A 382 -37.16 7.39 17.39
C GLY A 382 -36.25 8.54 17.82
N ILE A 383 -36.59 9.25 18.90
CA ILE A 383 -35.77 10.34 19.45
C ILE A 383 -34.42 9.80 19.94
N LEU A 384 -34.43 8.67 20.65
CA LEU A 384 -33.21 8.02 21.14
C LEU A 384 -32.34 7.46 20.01
N ALA A 385 -32.91 7.12 18.85
CA ALA A 385 -32.13 6.77 17.67
C ALA A 385 -31.33 7.97 17.13
N GLY A 386 -31.90 9.18 17.20
CA GLY A 386 -31.26 10.44 16.86
C GLY A 386 -30.05 10.80 17.74
N PHE A 387 -29.93 10.21 18.95
CA PHE A 387 -28.75 10.39 19.80
C PHE A 387 -27.47 9.80 19.19
N ASN A 388 -27.59 8.95 18.16
CA ASN A 388 -26.44 8.47 17.39
C ASN A 388 -25.93 9.51 16.37
N ASP A 389 -26.74 10.52 16.03
CA ASP A 389 -26.39 11.58 15.07
C ASP A 389 -25.52 12.68 15.69
N PHE A 390 -25.36 12.68 17.02
CA PHE A 390 -24.38 13.49 17.75
C PHE A 390 -23.58 12.63 18.74
N ASP A 391 -22.59 13.22 19.42
CA ASP A 391 -21.62 12.51 20.27
C ASP A 391 -22.22 11.96 21.60
N ALA A 392 -23.48 11.52 21.63
CA ALA A 392 -24.18 11.01 22.81
C ALA A 392 -24.19 9.48 22.94
N SER A 393 -23.70 8.74 21.95
CA SER A 393 -23.63 7.28 21.98
C SER A 393 -22.20 6.75 22.20
N LEU A 394 -22.08 5.68 23.00
CA LEU A 394 -20.81 4.96 23.18
C LEU A 394 -20.30 4.37 21.85
N HIS A 395 -21.22 3.96 20.98
CA HIS A 395 -20.87 3.45 19.65
C HIS A 395 -20.09 4.48 18.86
N ARG A 396 -20.62 5.69 18.70
CA ARG A 396 -19.93 6.78 17.98
C ARG A 396 -18.63 7.18 18.68
N TYR A 397 -18.57 7.13 20.01
CA TYR A 397 -17.37 7.50 20.75
C TYR A 397 -16.20 6.51 20.59
N PHE A 398 -16.48 5.21 20.51
CA PHE A 398 -15.42 4.17 20.40
C PHE A 398 -15.21 3.61 18.99
N LEU A 399 -16.25 3.55 18.17
CA LEU A 399 -16.23 2.94 16.83
C LEU A 399 -16.40 3.94 15.69
N GLY A 400 -16.97 5.12 15.97
CA GLY A 400 -17.38 6.10 14.95
C GLY A 400 -18.63 5.66 14.18
N ASP A 401 -18.93 6.36 13.09
CA ASP A 401 -20.06 6.11 12.19
C ASP A 401 -19.65 5.31 10.94
N LEU A 402 -18.49 4.65 10.99
CA LEU A 402 -17.99 3.86 9.88
C LEU A 402 -18.91 2.65 9.63
N PRO A 403 -19.36 2.39 8.39
CA PRO A 403 -20.18 1.21 8.08
C PRO A 403 -19.30 -0.06 8.02
N TRP A 404 -18.81 -0.52 9.17
CA TRP A 404 -17.94 -1.70 9.31
C TRP A 404 -18.52 -2.96 8.65
N HIS A 405 -19.85 -3.08 8.61
CA HIS A 405 -20.55 -4.20 7.98
C HIS A 405 -20.32 -4.31 6.47
N HIS A 406 -20.04 -3.20 5.76
CA HIS A 406 -19.64 -3.25 4.33
C HIS A 406 -18.29 -3.95 4.13
N TRP A 407 -17.44 -3.94 5.15
CA TRP A 407 -16.05 -4.39 5.08
C TRP A 407 -15.81 -5.73 5.77
N LEU A 408 -16.65 -6.11 6.74
CA LEU A 408 -16.42 -7.31 7.55
C LEU A 408 -16.26 -8.56 6.68
N ARG A 409 -17.19 -8.80 5.74
CA ARG A 409 -17.14 -9.96 4.84
C ARG A 409 -15.88 -9.98 3.97
N PRO A 410 -15.54 -8.93 3.19
CA PRO A 410 -14.31 -8.94 2.40
C PRO A 410 -13.04 -8.98 3.25
N LEU A 411 -12.98 -8.27 4.37
CA LEU A 411 -11.82 -8.32 5.25
C LEU A 411 -11.61 -9.69 5.91
N CYS A 412 -12.67 -10.43 6.23
CA CYS A 412 -12.55 -11.79 6.75
C CYS A 412 -11.96 -12.74 5.69
N TRP A 413 -12.50 -12.72 4.46
CA TRP A 413 -12.01 -13.58 3.38
C TRP A 413 -10.57 -13.24 2.97
N TRP A 414 -10.27 -11.95 2.82
CA TRP A 414 -8.90 -11.49 2.60
C TRP A 414 -8.00 -11.83 3.78
N GLY A 415 -8.48 -11.65 5.01
CA GLY A 415 -7.73 -11.94 6.23
C GLY A 415 -7.25 -13.39 6.29
N VAL A 416 -8.10 -14.36 5.94
CA VAL A 416 -7.72 -15.78 5.85
C VAL A 416 -6.62 -15.99 4.81
N ILE A 417 -6.80 -15.46 3.59
CA ILE A 417 -5.82 -15.62 2.50
C ILE A 417 -4.49 -14.94 2.84
N ILE A 418 -4.51 -13.71 3.36
CA ILE A 418 -3.32 -12.94 3.73
C ILE A 418 -2.58 -13.63 4.87
N ALA A 419 -3.29 -14.06 5.93
CA ALA A 419 -2.68 -14.77 7.04
C ALA A 419 -1.99 -16.06 6.58
N LEU A 420 -2.64 -16.81 5.69
CA LEU A 420 -2.09 -18.02 5.09
C LEU A 420 -0.86 -17.72 4.22
N SER A 421 -0.92 -16.72 3.35
CA SER A 421 0.20 -16.30 2.51
C SER A 421 1.40 -15.82 3.33
N TYR A 422 1.18 -15.02 4.37
CA TYR A 422 2.25 -14.56 5.26
C TYR A 422 2.83 -15.69 6.12
N MET A 423 2.01 -16.65 6.56
CA MET A 423 2.50 -17.86 7.24
C MET A 423 3.39 -18.70 6.31
N ILE A 424 2.98 -18.88 5.04
CA ILE A 424 3.79 -19.55 4.01
C ILE A 424 5.12 -18.81 3.82
N LEU A 425 5.10 -17.48 3.69
CA LEU A 425 6.32 -16.68 3.52
C LEU A 425 7.24 -16.75 4.75
N LEU A 426 6.69 -16.71 5.96
CA LEU A 426 7.47 -16.81 7.19
C LEU A 426 8.13 -18.19 7.33
N SER A 427 7.35 -19.25 7.17
CA SER A 427 7.86 -20.63 7.21
C SER A 427 8.86 -20.89 6.09
N PHE A 428 8.61 -20.40 4.88
CA PHE A 428 9.54 -20.47 3.76
C PHE A 428 10.89 -19.80 4.09
N ASN A 429 10.86 -18.60 4.68
CA ASN A 429 12.08 -17.90 5.10
C ASN A 429 12.88 -18.67 6.15
N VAL A 430 12.22 -19.29 7.13
CA VAL A 430 12.90 -20.14 8.14
C VAL A 430 13.62 -21.31 7.48
N LEU A 431 13.00 -21.95 6.49
CA LEU A 431 13.54 -23.13 5.82
C LEU A 431 14.73 -22.79 4.90
N ILE A 432 14.63 -21.71 4.12
CA ILE A 432 15.72 -21.29 3.23
C ILE A 432 16.89 -20.66 4.01
N PHE A 433 16.62 -20.02 5.15
CA PHE A 433 17.64 -19.37 5.98
C PHE A 433 18.73 -20.36 6.41
N ARG A 434 18.36 -21.58 6.83
CA ARG A 434 19.34 -22.62 7.22
C ARG A 434 20.28 -22.99 6.07
N GLN A 435 19.75 -23.15 4.86
CA GLN A 435 20.55 -23.45 3.67
C GLN A 435 21.52 -22.30 3.39
N TRP A 436 21.05 -21.06 3.46
CA TRP A 436 21.83 -19.89 3.07
C TRP A 436 22.85 -19.43 4.10
N ALA A 437 22.51 -19.41 5.38
CA ALA A 437 23.40 -18.97 6.44
C ALA A 437 24.50 -20.01 6.73
N TYR A 438 24.15 -21.31 6.75
CA TYR A 438 25.09 -22.35 7.21
C TYR A 438 25.83 -23.07 6.07
N HIS A 439 25.16 -23.37 4.95
CA HIS A 439 25.79 -24.10 3.85
C HIS A 439 26.39 -23.16 2.80
N GLU A 440 25.71 -22.05 2.51
CA GLU A 440 26.17 -21.10 1.49
C GLU A 440 26.85 -19.85 2.08
N LYS A 441 26.80 -19.67 3.40
CA LYS A 441 27.44 -18.57 4.16
C LYS A 441 27.20 -17.19 3.52
N LEU A 442 25.93 -16.87 3.28
CA LEU A 442 25.53 -15.53 2.87
C LEU A 442 25.88 -14.48 3.94
N ILE A 443 26.20 -13.26 3.48
CA ILE A 443 26.68 -12.15 4.32
C ILE A 443 25.52 -11.41 5.01
N PHE A 444 24.38 -11.20 4.32
CA PHE A 444 23.25 -10.38 4.80
C PHE A 444 23.63 -8.92 5.15
N PRO A 445 24.09 -8.12 4.18
CA PRO A 445 24.57 -6.74 4.43
C PRO A 445 23.55 -5.82 5.12
N LEU A 446 22.25 -6.02 4.85
CA LEU A 446 21.18 -5.22 5.46
C LEU A 446 20.86 -5.60 6.91
N ALA A 447 21.29 -6.79 7.37
CA ALA A 447 21.21 -7.20 8.78
C ALA A 447 22.40 -6.66 9.59
N GLU A 448 23.60 -6.60 8.99
CA GLU A 448 24.80 -6.08 9.64
C GLU A 448 24.67 -4.60 10.01
N LEU A 449 24.07 -3.78 9.15
CA LEU A 449 23.91 -2.35 9.40
C LEU A 449 23.19 -2.01 10.72
N PRO A 450 21.98 -2.53 11.00
CA PRO A 450 21.31 -2.27 12.29
C PRO A 450 22.06 -2.89 13.47
N GLU A 451 22.76 -4.01 13.30
CA GLU A 451 23.62 -4.59 14.35
C GLU A 451 24.76 -3.64 14.74
N PHE A 452 25.46 -3.07 13.74
CA PHE A 452 26.50 -2.07 13.96
C PHE A 452 25.96 -0.81 14.63
N ILE A 453 24.79 -0.32 14.23
CA ILE A 453 24.11 0.83 14.86
C ILE A 453 23.76 0.53 16.32
N ALA A 454 23.29 -0.69 16.61
CA ALA A 454 22.95 -1.11 17.96
C ALA A 454 24.19 -1.33 18.86
N GLY A 455 25.39 -1.39 18.28
CA GLY A 455 26.64 -1.63 18.99
C GLY A 455 26.96 -3.11 19.20
N TYR A 456 26.42 -3.99 18.35
CA TYR A 456 26.82 -5.39 18.32
C TYR A 456 28.24 -5.51 17.76
N ASP A 457 29.08 -6.29 18.44
CA ASP A 457 30.42 -6.64 17.98
C ASP A 457 30.68 -8.10 18.35
N SER A 458 30.83 -8.96 17.35
CA SER A 458 31.00 -10.40 17.55
C SER A 458 32.26 -10.77 18.35
N GLN A 459 33.23 -9.86 18.47
CA GLN A 459 34.46 -10.06 19.23
C GLN A 459 34.32 -9.73 20.72
N LEU A 460 33.30 -8.96 21.11
CA LEU A 460 33.08 -8.53 22.49
C LEU A 460 32.10 -9.47 23.21
N SER A 461 32.32 -9.72 24.50
CA SER A 461 31.35 -10.43 25.34
C SER A 461 30.09 -9.59 25.58
N ASP A 462 28.95 -10.23 25.86
CA ASP A 462 27.67 -9.55 26.17
C ASP A 462 27.85 -8.46 27.26
N ALA A 463 28.69 -8.74 28.27
CA ALA A 463 28.96 -7.81 29.36
C ALA A 463 29.79 -6.59 28.90
N GLU A 464 30.75 -6.78 27.99
CA GLU A 464 31.57 -5.70 27.43
C GLU A 464 30.78 -4.82 26.47
N GLN A 465 29.93 -5.44 25.62
CA GLN A 465 28.99 -4.72 24.77
C GLN A 465 28.05 -3.84 25.61
N GLN A 466 27.57 -4.35 26.75
CA GLN A 466 26.70 -3.60 27.66
C GLN A 466 27.43 -2.54 28.49
N ARG A 467 28.76 -2.56 28.61
CA ARG A 467 29.50 -1.52 29.35
C ARG A 467 29.51 -0.19 28.63
N SER A 468 29.59 -0.18 27.30
CA SER A 468 29.62 1.09 26.55
C SER A 468 28.26 1.80 26.64
N ILE A 469 28.25 3.06 27.09
CA ILE A 469 27.04 3.88 27.21
C ILE A 469 26.42 4.14 25.83
N VAL A 470 27.26 4.55 24.89
CA VAL A 470 26.90 4.81 23.48
C VAL A 470 27.65 3.83 22.58
N PRO A 471 27.06 3.30 21.49
CA PRO A 471 27.75 2.40 20.57
C PRO A 471 29.06 3.00 20.01
N PRO A 472 30.10 2.17 19.74
CA PRO A 472 31.40 2.64 19.25
C PRO A 472 31.33 3.45 17.95
N LEU A 473 30.40 3.10 17.05
CA LEU A 473 30.18 3.78 15.77
C LEU A 473 30.01 5.30 15.94
N PHE A 474 29.20 5.72 16.91
CA PHE A 474 28.90 7.14 17.16
C PHE A 474 30.02 7.90 17.86
N LYS A 475 31.11 7.23 18.27
CA LYS A 475 32.32 7.86 18.81
C LYS A 475 33.37 8.12 17.74
N SER A 476 33.20 7.56 16.54
CA SER A 476 34.15 7.69 15.44
C SER A 476 34.05 9.05 14.75
N GLY A 477 35.16 9.79 14.68
CA GLY A 477 35.22 11.05 13.91
C GLY A 477 34.99 10.85 12.41
N LEU A 478 35.42 9.71 11.85
CA LEU A 478 35.18 9.37 10.43
C LEU A 478 33.69 9.18 10.13
N PHE A 479 32.95 8.57 11.06
CA PHE A 479 31.49 8.44 10.94
C PHE A 479 30.83 9.83 10.87
N TRP A 480 31.19 10.73 11.78
CA TRP A 480 30.63 12.08 11.80
C TRP A 480 31.05 12.92 10.60
N ALA A 481 32.25 12.73 10.05
CA ALA A 481 32.66 13.36 8.80
C ALA A 481 31.79 12.90 7.62
N GLY A 482 31.58 11.58 7.47
CA GLY A 482 30.69 11.03 6.44
C GLY A 482 29.23 11.48 6.61
N PHE A 483 28.73 11.49 7.85
CA PHE A 483 27.42 12.02 8.18
C PHE A 483 27.29 13.50 7.82
N ALA A 484 28.26 14.34 8.16
CA ALA A 484 28.24 15.77 7.86
C ALA A 484 28.21 16.05 6.35
N ILE A 485 28.92 15.25 5.54
CA ILE A 485 28.88 15.37 4.07
C ILE A 485 27.48 15.04 3.55
N ALA A 486 26.95 13.86 3.90
CA ALA A 486 25.64 13.43 3.43
C ALA A 486 24.51 14.34 3.92
N ALA A 487 24.49 14.64 5.22
CA ALA A 487 23.51 15.54 5.85
C ALA A 487 23.64 16.98 5.35
N GLY A 488 24.87 17.46 5.07
CA GLY A 488 25.10 18.78 4.50
C GLY A 488 24.54 18.91 3.09
N VAL A 489 24.83 17.96 2.19
CA VAL A 489 24.32 17.96 0.81
C VAL A 489 22.80 17.80 0.78
N MET A 490 22.27 16.85 1.54
CA MET A 490 20.82 16.62 1.61
C MET A 490 20.08 17.77 2.31
N GLY A 491 20.67 18.30 3.38
CA GLY A 491 20.16 19.46 4.11
C GLY A 491 20.15 20.72 3.26
N TRP A 492 21.20 20.98 2.47
CA TRP A 492 21.23 22.06 1.49
C TRP A 492 20.08 21.94 0.49
N ASN A 493 19.91 20.75 -0.10
CA ASN A 493 18.82 20.50 -1.04
C ASN A 493 17.44 20.67 -0.40
N LEU A 494 17.29 20.31 0.88
CA LEU A 494 16.06 20.54 1.63
C LEU A 494 15.82 22.04 1.85
N LEU A 495 16.84 22.81 2.26
CA LEU A 495 16.76 24.25 2.45
C LEU A 495 16.36 24.98 1.15
N CYS A 496 16.97 24.62 0.02
CA CYS A 496 16.63 25.20 -1.27
C CYS A 496 15.18 24.88 -1.68
N ARG A 497 14.71 23.63 -1.44
CA ARG A 497 13.35 23.21 -1.81
C ARG A 497 12.27 23.76 -0.90
N THR A 498 12.58 23.97 0.36
CA THR A 498 11.66 24.57 1.34
C THR A 498 11.62 26.10 1.23
N GLU A 499 12.46 26.68 0.36
CA GLU A 499 12.62 28.13 0.16
C GLU A 499 12.88 28.89 1.47
N TRP A 500 13.46 28.23 2.47
CA TRP A 500 13.73 28.86 3.77
C TRP A 500 14.72 30.03 3.61
N LEU A 501 15.63 29.94 2.64
CA LEU A 501 16.49 31.03 2.18
C LEU A 501 16.25 31.27 0.69
N PRO A 502 15.81 32.47 0.28
CA PRO A 502 15.49 32.75 -1.12
C PRO A 502 16.73 32.83 -2.01
N GLY A 503 16.59 32.40 -3.26
CA GLY A 503 17.65 32.48 -4.28
C GLY A 503 18.65 31.32 -4.29
N LEU A 504 18.51 30.34 -3.39
CA LEU A 504 19.38 29.17 -3.37
C LEU A 504 18.96 28.14 -4.42
N THR A 505 19.93 27.63 -5.17
CA THR A 505 19.71 26.55 -6.14
C THR A 505 20.06 25.20 -5.51
N PRO A 506 19.19 24.18 -5.65
CA PRO A 506 19.50 22.84 -5.16
C PRO A 506 20.61 22.20 -6.00
N LEU A 507 21.45 21.40 -5.35
CA LEU A 507 22.43 20.55 -6.01
C LEU A 507 21.71 19.43 -6.79
N ASP A 508 21.94 19.40 -8.09
CA ASP A 508 21.34 18.40 -8.98
C ASP A 508 22.09 17.06 -8.88
N LEU A 509 21.53 16.18 -8.04
CA LEU A 509 22.00 14.80 -7.85
C LEU A 509 21.42 13.82 -8.89
N ASN A 510 20.63 14.28 -9.86
CA ASN A 510 19.99 13.45 -10.87
C ASN A 510 20.25 13.99 -12.28
N LYS A 511 21.52 13.88 -12.72
CA LYS A 511 21.99 14.42 -13.98
C LYS A 511 21.43 13.64 -15.18
N SER A 512 20.48 14.23 -15.89
CA SER A 512 19.93 13.68 -17.14
C SER A 512 20.96 13.79 -18.26
N TRP A 513 21.14 12.70 -19.03
CA TRP A 513 22.04 12.70 -20.18
C TRP A 513 21.41 13.35 -21.42
N THR A 514 20.09 13.55 -21.42
CA THR A 514 19.29 14.01 -22.57
C THR A 514 19.88 15.21 -23.31
N PRO A 515 20.35 16.29 -22.65
CA PRO A 515 20.93 17.43 -23.34
C PRO A 515 22.18 17.10 -24.17
N TYR A 516 22.95 16.09 -23.73
CA TYR A 516 24.23 15.72 -24.32
C TYR A 516 24.11 14.64 -25.41
N ILE A 517 23.08 13.79 -25.34
CA ILE A 517 22.93 12.63 -26.24
C ILE A 517 21.92 12.82 -27.37
N ARG A 518 21.12 13.90 -27.36
CA ARG A 518 20.02 14.12 -28.32
C ARG A 518 20.46 14.02 -29.78
N ASN A 519 21.61 14.60 -30.10
CA ASN A 519 22.14 14.65 -31.47
C ASN A 519 23.38 13.78 -31.66
N SER A 520 23.54 12.72 -30.87
CA SER A 520 24.71 11.84 -30.93
C SER A 520 24.33 10.39 -31.27
N MET A 521 25.35 9.55 -31.48
CA MET A 521 25.18 8.09 -31.64
C MET A 521 24.49 7.43 -30.44
N PHE A 522 24.42 8.11 -29.28
CA PHE A 522 23.75 7.64 -28.07
C PHE A 522 22.26 8.00 -28.01
N LYS A 523 21.67 8.55 -29.08
CA LYS A 523 20.25 8.94 -29.15
C LYS A 523 19.28 7.79 -28.81
N GLY A 524 19.67 6.53 -29.01
CA GLY A 524 18.86 5.37 -28.63
C GLY A 524 18.58 5.28 -27.12
N LEU A 525 19.40 5.93 -26.29
CA LEU A 525 19.25 6.02 -24.83
C LEU A 525 18.41 7.22 -24.37
N LEU A 526 17.81 7.99 -25.30
CA LEU A 526 16.94 9.11 -24.99
C LEU A 526 15.76 8.68 -24.10
N TYR A 527 15.29 9.61 -23.27
CA TYR A 527 14.37 9.40 -22.13
C TYR A 527 15.00 8.60 -20.99
N GLY A 528 15.73 7.53 -21.30
CA GLY A 528 16.33 6.53 -20.42
C GLY A 528 17.41 7.02 -19.46
N ALA A 529 18.47 7.58 -20.04
CA ALA A 529 19.78 7.66 -19.41
C ALA A 529 19.97 8.86 -18.47
N ARG A 530 20.46 8.56 -17.27
CA ARG A 530 20.77 9.51 -16.21
C ARG A 530 21.82 8.95 -15.26
N SER A 531 22.57 9.86 -14.65
CA SER A 531 23.48 9.60 -13.54
C SER A 531 22.87 10.14 -12.25
N SER A 532 22.27 9.25 -11.45
CA SER A 532 21.68 9.62 -10.16
C SER A 532 22.60 9.20 -9.01
N ILE A 533 22.80 10.11 -8.05
CA ILE A 533 23.62 9.92 -6.86
C ILE A 533 22.71 9.74 -5.65
N PHE A 534 22.71 8.53 -5.09
CA PHE A 534 22.03 8.18 -3.86
C PHE A 534 23.06 7.75 -2.82
N PHE A 535 23.31 8.61 -1.82
CA PHE A 535 24.27 8.34 -0.74
C PHE A 535 24.00 7.00 -0.03
N THR A 536 22.74 6.63 0.16
CA THR A 536 22.36 5.34 0.76
C THR A 536 22.74 4.14 -0.11
N VAL A 537 22.59 4.23 -1.44
CA VAL A 537 23.01 3.16 -2.37
C VAL A 537 24.52 3.04 -2.38
N ILE A 538 25.24 4.17 -2.38
CA ILE A 538 26.70 4.19 -2.29
C ILE A 538 27.16 3.53 -0.98
N GLY A 539 26.57 3.91 0.16
CA GLY A 539 26.89 3.33 1.47
C GLY A 539 26.68 1.82 1.53
N ILE A 540 25.61 1.30 0.93
CA ILE A 540 25.35 -0.14 0.89
C ILE A 540 26.26 -0.87 -0.10
N ALA A 541 26.66 -0.23 -1.20
CA ALA A 541 27.60 -0.80 -2.15
C ALA A 541 28.95 -1.16 -1.50
N PHE A 542 29.35 -0.47 -0.42
CA PHE A 542 30.51 -0.82 0.41
C PHE A 542 30.31 -2.05 1.30
N LEU A 543 29.08 -2.35 1.70
CA LEU A 543 28.76 -3.50 2.56
C LEU A 543 28.63 -4.80 1.77
N ILE A 544 28.51 -4.73 0.45
CA ILE A 544 28.31 -5.91 -0.41
C ILE A 544 29.62 -6.33 -1.08
N PRO A 545 29.80 -7.63 -1.41
CA PRO A 545 31.01 -8.08 -2.07
C PRO A 545 31.28 -7.34 -3.39
N GLN A 546 32.54 -6.99 -3.64
CA GLN A 546 32.99 -6.25 -4.82
C GLN A 546 32.47 -6.85 -6.15
N LYS A 547 32.43 -8.18 -6.27
CA LYS A 547 31.92 -8.88 -7.48
C LYS A 547 30.41 -8.71 -7.68
N VAL A 548 29.65 -8.62 -6.58
CA VAL A 548 28.20 -8.36 -6.63
C VAL A 548 27.98 -6.91 -7.04
N SER A 549 28.64 -5.96 -6.38
CA SER A 549 28.57 -4.53 -6.71
C SER A 549 28.93 -4.26 -8.18
N PHE A 550 30.03 -4.85 -8.68
CA PHE A 550 30.42 -4.79 -10.09
C PHE A 550 29.30 -5.25 -11.03
N SER A 551 28.70 -6.41 -10.75
CA SER A 551 27.67 -6.99 -11.62
C SER A 551 26.42 -6.11 -11.75
N LEU A 552 26.03 -5.40 -10.68
CA LEU A 552 24.80 -4.62 -10.64
C LEU A 552 24.82 -3.47 -11.66
N TRP A 553 25.93 -2.73 -11.75
CA TRP A 553 26.06 -1.66 -12.73
C TRP A 553 26.45 -2.21 -14.12
N PHE A 554 27.29 -3.25 -14.18
CA PHE A 554 27.77 -3.82 -15.44
C PHE A 554 26.62 -4.32 -16.33
N PHE A 555 25.69 -5.11 -15.78
CA PHE A 555 24.57 -5.62 -16.59
C PHE A 555 23.59 -4.52 -17.02
N HIS A 556 23.49 -3.42 -16.27
CA HIS A 556 22.71 -2.27 -16.72
C HIS A 556 23.37 -1.58 -17.92
N VAL A 557 24.70 -1.41 -17.88
CA VAL A 557 25.48 -0.90 -19.03
C VAL A 557 25.39 -1.85 -20.22
N PHE A 558 25.46 -3.17 -19.99
CA PHE A 558 25.24 -4.18 -21.02
C PHE A 558 23.87 -4.03 -21.70
N TYR A 559 22.81 -3.80 -20.92
CA TYR A 559 21.49 -3.48 -21.46
C TYR A 559 21.51 -2.21 -22.33
N MET A 560 22.15 -1.14 -21.87
CA MET A 560 22.26 0.10 -22.65
C MET A 560 22.98 -0.14 -23.99
N ALA A 561 24.06 -0.92 -23.99
CA ALA A 561 24.76 -1.31 -25.21
C ALA A 561 23.86 -2.16 -26.13
N LEU A 562 23.13 -3.13 -25.60
CA LEU A 562 22.19 -3.95 -26.36
C LEU A 562 21.07 -3.10 -26.99
N LEU A 563 20.52 -2.13 -26.25
CA LEU A 563 19.53 -1.19 -26.77
C LEU A 563 20.08 -0.37 -27.95
N LEU A 564 21.31 0.14 -27.82
CA LEU A 564 21.97 0.87 -28.90
C LEU A 564 22.19 0.01 -30.15
N LEU A 565 22.57 -1.26 -29.98
CA LEU A 565 22.70 -2.20 -31.10
C LEU A 565 21.34 -2.42 -31.79
N LEU A 566 20.27 -2.66 -31.03
CA LEU A 566 18.93 -2.83 -31.60
C LEU A 566 18.45 -1.59 -32.37
N VAL A 567 18.72 -0.40 -31.85
CA VAL A 567 18.44 0.86 -32.53
C VAL A 567 19.30 1.02 -33.79
N ALA A 568 20.58 0.65 -33.74
CA ALA A 568 21.50 0.70 -34.88
C ALA A 568 21.08 -0.27 -36.01
N PHE A 569 20.54 -1.44 -35.67
CA PHE A 569 19.98 -2.40 -36.63
C PHE A 569 18.58 -2.02 -37.15
N GLY A 570 18.01 -0.90 -36.69
CA GLY A 570 16.72 -0.40 -37.18
C GLY A 570 15.47 -1.02 -36.55
N PHE A 571 15.60 -1.78 -35.45
CA PHE A 571 14.44 -2.36 -34.75
C PHE A 571 13.63 -1.33 -33.93
N GLY A 572 14.10 -0.08 -33.82
CA GLY A 572 13.43 0.98 -33.09
C GLY A 572 14.25 2.27 -33.05
N GLN A 573 13.69 3.33 -32.48
CA GLN A 573 14.39 4.62 -32.34
C GLN A 573 14.99 4.82 -30.95
N ASN A 574 14.35 4.30 -29.90
CA ASN A 574 14.79 4.37 -28.51
C ASN A 574 14.06 3.31 -27.65
N GLU A 575 14.26 3.32 -26.33
CA GLU A 575 13.61 2.40 -25.39
C GLU A 575 12.07 2.36 -25.53
N ASN A 576 11.42 3.49 -25.83
CA ASN A 576 9.95 3.55 -25.96
C ASN A 576 9.43 2.84 -27.22
N SER A 577 10.29 2.54 -28.19
CA SER A 577 9.92 1.70 -29.35
C SER A 577 9.64 0.25 -28.97
N PHE A 578 10.04 -0.17 -27.75
CA PHE A 578 9.84 -1.51 -27.24
C PHE A 578 8.80 -1.47 -26.11
N PRO A 579 7.52 -1.78 -26.40
CA PRO A 579 6.46 -1.68 -25.41
C PRO A 579 6.72 -2.62 -24.23
N ALA A 580 6.58 -2.07 -23.03
CA ALA A 580 6.57 -2.81 -21.78
C ALA A 580 5.43 -2.28 -20.93
N GLU A 581 4.74 -3.19 -20.24
CA GLU A 581 3.73 -2.83 -19.27
C GLU A 581 3.88 -3.70 -18.03
N TRP A 582 3.33 -3.24 -16.92
CA TRP A 582 3.53 -3.89 -15.63
C TRP A 582 2.70 -5.16 -15.42
N TRP A 583 1.66 -5.38 -16.23
CA TRP A 583 0.67 -6.45 -16.03
C TRP A 583 1.02 -7.75 -16.75
N TYR A 584 1.28 -7.68 -18.07
CA TYR A 584 1.51 -8.88 -18.89
C TYR A 584 2.48 -8.71 -20.09
N THR A 585 3.02 -7.52 -20.34
CA THR A 585 3.88 -7.25 -21.51
C THR A 585 5.33 -6.96 -21.14
N LEU A 586 6.23 -7.87 -21.53
CA LEU A 586 7.68 -7.72 -21.40
C LEU A 586 8.29 -7.09 -22.67
N ASN A 587 9.15 -6.09 -22.51
CA ASN A 587 10.13 -5.74 -23.53
C ASN A 587 11.35 -6.68 -23.45
N PHE A 588 12.30 -6.54 -24.38
CA PHE A 588 13.49 -7.38 -24.43
C PHE A 588 14.31 -7.34 -23.12
N ARG A 589 14.45 -6.18 -22.47
CA ARG A 589 15.16 -6.05 -21.18
C ARG A 589 14.51 -6.90 -20.09
N PHE A 590 13.21 -6.73 -19.89
CA PHE A 590 12.48 -7.44 -18.85
C PHE A 590 12.34 -8.94 -19.19
N ALA A 591 12.25 -9.31 -20.46
CA ALA A 591 12.26 -10.70 -20.91
C ALA A 591 13.60 -11.38 -20.61
N ILE A 592 14.74 -10.76 -20.94
CA ILE A 592 16.07 -11.29 -20.60
C ILE A 592 16.21 -11.46 -19.08
N GLY A 593 15.87 -10.42 -18.32
CA GLY A 593 15.89 -10.48 -16.86
C GLY A 593 14.95 -11.54 -16.30
N GLY A 594 13.76 -11.71 -16.90
CA GLY A 594 12.73 -12.63 -16.45
C GLY A 594 13.15 -14.09 -16.67
N GLY A 595 13.67 -14.42 -17.84
CA GLY A 595 14.23 -15.75 -18.13
C GLY A 595 15.42 -16.06 -17.22
N ALA A 596 16.30 -15.07 -17.01
CA ALA A 596 17.41 -15.20 -16.08
C ALA A 596 16.95 -15.42 -14.63
N LEU A 597 15.95 -14.67 -14.16
CA LEU A 597 15.38 -14.82 -12.82
C LEU A 597 14.79 -16.21 -12.62
N LEU A 598 14.04 -16.73 -13.59
CA LEU A 598 13.44 -18.06 -13.50
C LEU A 598 14.49 -19.16 -13.35
N VAL A 599 15.55 -19.15 -14.17
CA VAL A 599 16.62 -20.15 -14.08
C VAL A 599 17.38 -20.04 -12.77
N PHE A 600 17.80 -18.82 -12.41
CA PHE A 600 18.55 -18.58 -11.17
C PHE A 600 17.74 -19.00 -9.95
N ALA A 601 16.51 -18.53 -9.84
CA ALA A 601 15.67 -18.79 -8.68
C ALA A 601 15.22 -20.25 -8.60
N SER A 602 14.97 -20.91 -9.74
CA SER A 602 14.67 -22.36 -9.75
C SER A 602 15.85 -23.18 -9.24
N LEU A 603 17.10 -22.82 -9.61
CA LEU A 603 18.29 -23.48 -9.08
C LEU A 603 18.44 -23.25 -7.56
N VAL A 604 18.21 -22.02 -7.09
CA VAL A 604 18.28 -21.68 -5.66
C VAL A 604 17.20 -22.45 -4.87
N LEU A 605 15.98 -22.52 -5.41
CA LEU A 605 14.88 -23.29 -4.82
C LEU A 605 15.21 -24.79 -4.78
N TRP A 606 15.77 -25.32 -5.86
CA TRP A 606 16.20 -26.71 -5.95
C TRP A 606 17.24 -27.06 -4.89
N LYS A 607 18.21 -26.16 -4.62
CA LYS A 607 19.18 -26.36 -3.52
C LYS A 607 18.51 -26.43 -2.15
N CYS A 608 17.42 -25.69 -1.94
CA CYS A 608 16.67 -25.68 -0.68
C CYS A 608 15.68 -26.86 -0.51
N ARG A 609 15.41 -27.67 -1.54
CA ARG A 609 14.37 -28.72 -1.55
C ARG A 609 14.41 -29.68 -0.35
N ARG A 610 15.62 -30.02 0.12
CA ARG A 610 15.81 -30.93 1.27
C ARG A 610 15.30 -30.31 2.58
N MET A 611 15.50 -29.00 2.76
CA MET A 611 14.98 -28.27 3.91
C MET A 611 13.46 -28.09 3.79
N LEU A 612 12.95 -27.81 2.58
CA LEU A 612 11.51 -27.65 2.35
C LEU A 612 10.70 -28.91 2.65
N LEU A 613 11.27 -30.09 2.41
CA LEU A 613 10.62 -31.40 2.61
C LEU A 613 11.01 -32.09 3.93
N CYS A 614 11.65 -31.36 4.87
CA CYS A 614 12.18 -31.98 6.09
C CYS A 614 11.10 -32.53 7.03
N ALA A 615 9.84 -32.07 6.95
CA ALA A 615 8.73 -32.67 7.68
C ALA A 615 8.45 -34.12 7.23
N LEU A 616 8.68 -34.42 5.94
CA LEU A 616 8.48 -35.75 5.35
C LEU A 616 9.75 -36.60 5.39
N GLN A 617 10.92 -35.98 5.59
CA GLN A 617 12.23 -36.62 5.59
C GLN A 617 13.03 -36.25 6.85
N PRO A 618 12.62 -36.74 8.03
CA PRO A 618 13.16 -36.30 9.32
C PRO A 618 14.64 -36.69 9.52
N GLU A 619 15.11 -37.76 8.88
CA GLU A 619 16.50 -38.25 8.89
C GLU A 619 17.51 -37.17 8.44
N LYS A 620 17.07 -36.19 7.65
CA LYS A 620 17.95 -35.11 7.15
C LYS A 620 18.28 -34.04 8.18
N LEU A 621 17.79 -34.17 9.42
CA LEU A 621 17.97 -33.22 10.52
C LEU A 621 18.76 -33.81 11.71
N GLU A 622 19.53 -34.88 11.48
CA GLU A 622 20.26 -35.59 12.55
C GLU A 622 21.30 -34.71 13.28
N ASN A 623 22.01 -33.83 12.55
CA ASN A 623 23.10 -32.99 13.11
C ASN A 623 22.63 -31.63 13.67
N VAL A 624 21.39 -31.54 14.13
CA VAL A 624 20.74 -30.28 14.53
C VAL A 624 20.17 -30.40 15.94
N SER A 625 20.25 -29.33 16.74
CA SER A 625 19.67 -29.29 18.09
C SER A 625 18.17 -29.60 18.09
N ASP A 626 17.64 -30.19 19.16
CA ASP A 626 16.23 -30.60 19.24
C ASP A 626 15.25 -29.44 19.03
N GLU A 627 15.58 -28.25 19.57
CA GLU A 627 14.75 -27.06 19.40
C GLU A 627 14.69 -26.59 17.94
N GLU A 628 15.83 -26.60 17.25
CA GLU A 628 15.92 -26.21 15.84
C GLU A 628 15.27 -27.27 14.94
N ARG A 629 15.46 -28.56 15.24
CA ARG A 629 14.78 -29.66 14.55
C ARG A 629 13.27 -29.51 14.64
N ARG A 630 12.73 -29.19 15.82
CA ARG A 630 11.30 -28.93 16.01
C ARG A 630 10.81 -27.73 15.19
N GLU A 631 11.54 -26.62 15.22
CA GLU A 631 11.20 -25.42 14.44
C GLU A 631 11.16 -25.70 12.92
N LEU A 632 12.18 -26.37 12.40
CA LEU A 632 12.29 -26.69 10.97
C LEU A 632 11.15 -27.64 10.52
N ARG A 633 10.84 -28.67 11.32
CA ARG A 633 9.73 -29.60 11.01
C ARG A 633 8.37 -28.90 11.01
N ILE A 634 8.09 -28.08 12.02
CA ILE A 634 6.84 -27.31 12.08
C ILE A 634 6.79 -26.34 10.89
N SER A 635 7.87 -25.63 10.59
CA SER A 635 7.93 -24.71 9.45
C SER A 635 7.71 -25.43 8.12
N SER A 636 8.29 -26.61 7.91
CA SER A 636 8.08 -27.42 6.70
C SER A 636 6.63 -27.91 6.60
N ALA A 637 6.02 -28.36 7.70
CA ALA A 637 4.61 -28.75 7.72
C ALA A 637 3.67 -27.57 7.42
N LEU A 638 3.92 -26.39 8.03
CA LEU A 638 3.14 -25.17 7.77
C LEU A 638 3.32 -24.67 6.33
N PHE A 639 4.53 -24.77 5.78
CA PHE A 639 4.80 -24.41 4.39
C PHE A 639 4.04 -25.33 3.43
N LEU A 640 4.16 -26.66 3.57
CA LEU A 640 3.53 -27.63 2.67
C LEU A 640 2.00 -27.62 2.81
N GLY A 641 1.48 -27.74 4.04
CA GLY A 641 0.06 -27.72 4.32
C GLY A 641 -0.58 -26.37 3.96
N GLY A 642 0.12 -25.27 4.26
CA GLY A 642 -0.32 -23.92 3.88
C GLY A 642 -0.35 -23.72 2.36
N SER A 643 0.66 -24.23 1.64
CA SER A 643 0.70 -24.17 0.16
C SER A 643 -0.49 -24.88 -0.46
N VAL A 644 -0.80 -26.10 -0.01
CA VAL A 644 -1.94 -26.89 -0.52
C VAL A 644 -3.25 -26.18 -0.21
N LEU A 645 -3.43 -25.74 1.04
CA LEU A 645 -4.63 -25.02 1.44
C LEU A 645 -4.82 -23.72 0.64
N LEU A 646 -3.75 -22.97 0.38
CA LEU A 646 -3.82 -21.73 -0.39
C LEU A 646 -4.26 -22.01 -1.83
N VAL A 647 -3.68 -23.02 -2.49
CA VAL A 647 -4.10 -23.40 -3.85
C VAL A 647 -5.57 -23.85 -3.87
N LEU A 648 -6.02 -24.61 -2.87
CA LEU A 648 -7.43 -25.00 -2.75
C LEU A 648 -8.36 -23.79 -2.55
N LEU A 649 -7.97 -22.81 -1.74
CA LEU A 649 -8.73 -21.57 -1.57
C LEU A 649 -8.77 -20.72 -2.84
N LEU A 650 -7.64 -20.58 -3.54
CA LEU A 650 -7.60 -19.88 -4.82
C LEU A 650 -8.52 -20.55 -5.85
N TRP A 651 -8.55 -21.88 -5.87
CA TRP A 651 -9.39 -22.63 -6.79
C TRP A 651 -10.88 -22.59 -6.44
N GLN A 652 -11.24 -23.05 -5.23
CA GLN A 652 -12.64 -23.25 -4.83
C GLN A 652 -13.32 -21.98 -4.36
N VAL A 653 -12.59 -21.07 -3.70
CA VAL A 653 -13.17 -19.86 -3.13
C VAL A 653 -13.01 -18.69 -4.10
N MET A 654 -11.79 -18.35 -4.54
CA MET A 654 -11.61 -17.21 -5.46
C MET A 654 -12.07 -17.50 -6.89
N GLY A 655 -12.19 -18.78 -7.28
CA GLY A 655 -12.64 -19.17 -8.62
C GLY A 655 -11.54 -19.19 -9.68
N VAL A 656 -10.27 -19.29 -9.28
CA VAL A 656 -9.15 -19.49 -10.22
C VAL A 656 -9.19 -20.91 -10.77
N HIS A 657 -8.96 -21.13 -12.05
CA HIS A 657 -8.85 -22.49 -12.58
C HIS A 657 -7.63 -23.22 -11.96
N LEU A 658 -7.80 -24.48 -11.54
CA LEU A 658 -6.83 -25.23 -10.72
C LEU A 658 -5.40 -25.22 -11.29
N PHE A 659 -5.25 -25.44 -12.60
CA PHE A 659 -3.94 -25.39 -13.26
C PHE A 659 -3.24 -24.03 -13.06
N TYR A 660 -3.98 -22.94 -13.22
CA TYR A 660 -3.44 -21.58 -13.08
C TYR A 660 -3.19 -21.22 -11.63
N ALA A 661 -3.97 -21.76 -10.69
CA ALA A 661 -3.69 -21.62 -9.26
C ALA A 661 -2.35 -22.27 -8.89
N ILE A 662 -2.10 -23.51 -9.35
CA ILE A 662 -0.82 -24.22 -9.12
C ILE A 662 0.33 -23.51 -9.84
N PHE A 663 0.18 -23.24 -11.14
CA PHE A 663 1.20 -22.58 -11.95
C PHE A 663 1.56 -21.20 -11.39
N GLY A 664 0.55 -20.39 -11.10
CA GLY A 664 0.70 -19.07 -10.49
C GLY A 664 1.43 -19.14 -9.16
N TYR A 665 1.02 -20.05 -8.27
CA TYR A 665 1.66 -20.26 -6.99
C TYR A 665 3.15 -20.62 -7.12
N VAL A 666 3.49 -21.61 -7.96
CA VAL A 666 4.88 -22.03 -8.18
C VAL A 666 5.74 -20.88 -8.72
N VAL A 667 5.25 -20.16 -9.73
CA VAL A 667 5.96 -19.01 -10.30
C VAL A 667 6.15 -17.90 -9.27
N ILE A 668 5.14 -17.62 -8.44
CA ILE A 668 5.25 -16.64 -7.35
C ILE A 668 6.34 -17.04 -6.35
N ILE A 669 6.41 -18.30 -5.92
CA ILE A 669 7.45 -18.79 -5.00
C ILE A 669 8.84 -18.70 -5.64
N VAL A 670 8.96 -19.04 -6.93
CA VAL A 670 10.23 -18.92 -7.68
C VAL A 670 10.67 -17.46 -7.78
N ILE A 671 9.80 -16.52 -8.16
CA ILE A 671 10.16 -15.09 -8.20
C ILE A 671 10.52 -14.61 -6.79
N THR A 672 9.76 -15.03 -5.78
CA THR A 672 9.95 -14.64 -4.37
C THR A 672 11.33 -15.06 -3.85
N ILE A 673 11.77 -16.30 -4.06
CA ILE A 673 13.10 -16.73 -3.60
C ILE A 673 14.24 -15.98 -4.33
N GLY A 674 14.06 -15.69 -5.62
CA GLY A 674 15.01 -14.87 -6.39
C GLY A 674 15.14 -13.45 -5.84
N LEU A 675 14.01 -12.83 -5.49
CA LEU A 675 13.94 -11.54 -4.80
C LEU A 675 14.66 -11.61 -3.44
N ILE A 676 14.29 -12.56 -2.56
CA ILE A 676 14.86 -12.64 -1.21
C ILE A 676 16.37 -12.82 -1.32
N ARG A 677 16.84 -13.66 -2.26
CA ARG A 677 18.27 -13.87 -2.49
C ARG A 677 18.97 -12.59 -2.97
N ALA A 678 18.37 -11.84 -3.89
CA ALA A 678 18.95 -10.59 -4.37
C ALA A 678 19.12 -9.56 -3.25
N VAL A 679 18.15 -9.45 -2.34
CA VAL A 679 18.22 -8.53 -1.21
C VAL A 679 19.19 -9.03 -0.13
N ALA A 680 19.11 -10.31 0.24
CA ALA A 680 19.94 -10.91 1.29
C ALA A 680 21.43 -10.99 0.92
N GLU A 681 21.75 -11.34 -0.33
CA GLU A 681 23.14 -11.45 -0.79
C GLU A 681 23.66 -10.12 -1.37
N GLY A 682 22.82 -9.40 -2.11
CA GLY A 682 23.22 -8.20 -2.85
C GLY A 682 22.92 -6.87 -2.16
N GLY A 683 22.35 -6.88 -0.96
CA GLY A 683 22.04 -5.65 -0.21
C GLY A 683 21.08 -4.71 -0.94
N ILE A 684 20.34 -5.21 -1.94
CA ILE A 684 19.52 -4.36 -2.80
C ILE A 684 18.36 -3.78 -1.99
N MET A 685 18.34 -2.45 -1.82
CA MET A 685 17.28 -1.79 -1.04
C MET A 685 15.90 -1.87 -1.67
N GLY A 686 15.80 -1.94 -2.99
CA GLY A 686 14.51 -1.94 -3.67
C GLY A 686 14.53 -2.86 -4.86
N PHE A 687 13.64 -3.84 -4.86
CA PHE A 687 13.48 -4.78 -5.96
C PHE A 687 12.02 -4.82 -6.37
N GLN A 688 11.76 -4.48 -7.63
CA GLN A 688 10.44 -4.60 -8.25
C GLN A 688 10.57 -5.56 -9.43
N ALA A 689 9.85 -6.68 -9.41
CA ALA A 689 9.87 -7.63 -10.52
C ALA A 689 8.88 -7.20 -11.61
N TRP A 690 9.38 -6.80 -12.77
CA TRP A 690 8.58 -6.73 -14.00
C TRP A 690 8.56 -8.08 -14.69
N VAL A 691 8.15 -9.11 -13.95
CA VAL A 691 7.85 -10.45 -14.45
C VAL A 691 6.85 -11.10 -13.50
N SER A 692 5.81 -11.71 -14.06
CA SER A 692 4.71 -12.32 -13.31
C SER A 692 4.22 -13.57 -14.02
N PRO A 693 3.37 -14.41 -13.39
CA PRO A 693 2.76 -15.56 -14.08
C PRO A 693 2.06 -15.15 -15.38
N PHE A 694 1.40 -13.99 -15.41
CA PHE A 694 0.64 -13.49 -16.56
C PHE A 694 1.55 -13.10 -17.73
N HIS A 695 2.72 -12.53 -17.45
CA HIS A 695 3.74 -12.28 -18.48
C HIS A 695 4.18 -13.59 -19.15
N LEU A 696 4.38 -14.65 -18.36
CA LEU A 696 4.79 -15.95 -18.90
C LEU A 696 3.69 -16.57 -19.76
N ILE A 697 2.44 -16.59 -19.29
CA ILE A 697 1.31 -17.09 -20.08
C ILE A 697 1.18 -16.32 -21.40
N ARG A 698 1.22 -14.98 -21.32
CA ARG A 698 1.09 -14.08 -22.46
C ARG A 698 2.19 -14.28 -23.51
N HIS A 699 3.45 -14.37 -23.08
CA HIS A 699 4.59 -14.42 -23.99
C HIS A 699 4.77 -15.82 -24.56
N ILE A 700 4.54 -16.88 -23.77
CA ILE A 700 4.73 -18.27 -24.21
C ILE A 700 3.56 -18.74 -25.08
N PHE A 701 2.31 -18.54 -24.63
CA PHE A 701 1.11 -19.09 -25.28
C PHE A 701 0.19 -18.03 -25.88
N GLY A 702 0.10 -16.84 -25.25
CA GLY A 702 -0.91 -15.84 -25.59
C GLY A 702 -2.24 -16.10 -24.87
N PHE A 703 -3.15 -15.13 -24.88
CA PHE A 703 -4.46 -15.22 -24.20
C PHE A 703 -5.61 -15.63 -25.13
N ASN A 704 -5.32 -15.82 -26.42
CA ASN A 704 -6.31 -16.06 -27.47
C ASN A 704 -6.76 -17.53 -27.60
N HIS A 705 -6.27 -18.44 -26.76
CA HIS A 705 -6.69 -19.84 -26.79
C HIS A 705 -7.69 -20.12 -25.67
N SER A 706 -8.60 -21.08 -25.89
CA SER A 706 -9.60 -21.47 -24.89
C SER A 706 -8.99 -21.89 -23.55
N TYR A 707 -7.86 -22.59 -23.59
CA TYR A 707 -7.14 -23.03 -22.40
C TYR A 707 -6.33 -21.91 -21.73
N THR A 708 -6.07 -20.78 -22.39
CA THR A 708 -5.40 -19.58 -21.83
C THR A 708 -6.31 -18.35 -21.78
N ALA A 709 -7.62 -18.57 -21.80
CA ALA A 709 -8.59 -17.49 -21.74
C ALA A 709 -8.46 -16.72 -20.41
N PRO A 710 -8.45 -15.37 -20.42
CA PRO A 710 -8.29 -14.57 -19.22
C PRO A 710 -9.24 -14.87 -18.05
N PRO A 711 -10.52 -15.24 -18.27
CA PRO A 711 -11.41 -15.68 -17.21
C PRO A 711 -10.86 -16.79 -16.31
N LEU A 712 -9.96 -17.64 -16.81
CA LEU A 712 -9.38 -18.77 -16.07
C LEU A 712 -8.41 -18.32 -14.96
N PHE A 713 -7.81 -17.14 -15.11
CA PHE A 713 -6.79 -16.61 -14.18
C PHE A 713 -7.08 -15.18 -13.69
N ALA A 714 -8.17 -14.54 -14.11
CA ALA A 714 -8.53 -13.20 -13.66
C ALA A 714 -8.57 -13.03 -12.12
N PRO A 715 -9.12 -13.97 -11.32
CA PRO A 715 -9.08 -13.84 -9.86
C PRO A 715 -7.65 -13.96 -9.30
N LEU A 716 -6.77 -14.70 -9.97
CA LEU A 716 -5.36 -14.78 -9.61
C LEU A 716 -4.67 -13.44 -9.84
N MET A 717 -5.06 -12.65 -10.85
CA MET A 717 -4.54 -11.30 -11.05
C MET A 717 -4.87 -10.40 -9.87
N VAL A 718 -6.09 -10.50 -9.31
CA VAL A 718 -6.50 -9.74 -8.12
C VAL A 718 -5.64 -10.15 -6.92
N TYR A 719 -5.53 -11.45 -6.62
CA TYR A 719 -4.67 -11.96 -5.54
C TYR A 719 -3.21 -11.50 -5.70
N TYR A 720 -2.65 -11.66 -6.90
CA TYR A 720 -1.28 -11.26 -7.22
C TYR A 720 -1.07 -9.74 -7.06
N SER A 721 -2.05 -8.94 -7.49
CA SER A 721 -1.98 -7.47 -7.43
C SER A 721 -1.85 -6.94 -6.01
N VAL A 722 -2.48 -7.59 -5.04
CA VAL A 722 -2.54 -7.14 -3.63
C VAL A 722 -1.31 -7.55 -2.82
N LEU A 723 -0.63 -8.63 -3.19
CA LEU A 723 0.45 -9.21 -2.37
C LEU A 723 1.81 -9.27 -3.07
N PHE A 724 1.86 -9.35 -4.40
CA PHE A 724 3.08 -9.74 -5.13
C PHE A 724 3.42 -8.85 -6.33
N LEU A 725 2.60 -7.87 -6.67
CA LEU A 725 2.81 -7.04 -7.86
C LEU A 725 3.82 -5.91 -7.61
N ASP A 726 3.72 -5.18 -6.49
CA ASP A 726 4.72 -4.16 -6.09
C ASP A 726 5.55 -4.62 -4.88
N ILE A 727 6.54 -5.47 -5.15
CA ILE A 727 7.38 -6.12 -4.12
C ILE A 727 8.54 -5.26 -3.59
N LYS A 728 8.54 -3.94 -3.80
CA LYS A 728 9.63 -3.04 -3.33
C LYS A 728 9.87 -3.15 -1.83
N THR A 729 8.80 -3.15 -1.04
CA THR A 729 8.81 -3.28 0.42
C THR A 729 8.23 -4.61 0.86
N PHE A 730 8.42 -5.63 0.04
CA PHE A 730 7.90 -6.97 0.32
C PHE A 730 8.46 -7.49 1.64
N ILE A 731 7.61 -8.17 2.40
CA ILE A 731 7.91 -8.58 3.77
C ILE A 731 9.00 -9.66 3.86
N ALA A 732 9.11 -10.52 2.83
CA ALA A 732 9.97 -11.70 2.90
C ALA A 732 11.48 -11.39 3.02
N PRO A 733 12.07 -10.43 2.27
CA PRO A 733 13.45 -10.02 2.50
C PRO A 733 13.71 -9.44 3.89
N ALA A 734 12.77 -8.63 4.43
CA ALA A 734 12.88 -8.11 5.78
C ALA A 734 12.88 -9.25 6.82
N MET A 735 12.04 -10.28 6.63
CA MET A 735 12.06 -11.50 7.46
C MET A 735 13.40 -12.23 7.38
N ALA A 736 13.99 -12.39 6.19
CA ALA A 736 15.28 -13.06 6.03
C ALA A 736 16.41 -12.35 6.78
N ASN A 737 16.49 -11.02 6.67
CA ASN A 737 17.45 -10.21 7.42
C ASN A 737 17.17 -10.26 8.93
N ALA A 738 15.90 -10.24 9.34
CA ALA A 738 15.53 -10.31 10.75
C ALA A 738 15.87 -11.70 11.37
N LEU A 739 15.76 -12.79 10.59
CA LEU A 739 16.20 -14.13 11.02
C LEU A 739 17.71 -14.22 11.19
N LYS A 740 18.49 -13.48 10.37
CA LYS A 740 19.93 -13.35 10.55
C LYS A 740 20.26 -12.71 11.89
N ILE A 741 19.65 -11.57 12.19
CA ILE A 741 19.78 -10.87 13.48
C ILE A 741 19.42 -11.79 14.66
N ARG A 742 18.36 -12.59 14.52
CA ARG A 742 17.96 -13.57 15.54
C ARG A 742 19.06 -14.62 15.79
N ASP A 743 19.68 -15.12 14.73
CA ASP A 743 20.72 -16.16 14.78
C ASP A 743 22.01 -15.62 15.40
N ASP A 744 22.45 -14.42 15.00
CA ASP A 744 23.67 -13.77 15.51
C ASP A 744 23.57 -13.49 17.02
N LEU A 745 22.42 -13.00 17.48
CA LEU A 745 22.16 -12.78 18.90
C LEU A 745 21.73 -14.03 19.67
N LYS A 746 21.58 -15.17 18.99
CA LYS A 746 21.10 -16.45 19.56
C LYS A 746 19.82 -16.28 20.37
N MET A 747 18.86 -15.53 19.81
CA MET A 747 17.58 -15.26 20.47
C MET A 747 16.68 -16.51 20.52
N PRO A 748 15.79 -16.64 21.53
CA PRO A 748 14.88 -17.78 21.64
C PRO A 748 13.89 -17.83 20.46
N ARG A 749 13.86 -18.99 19.79
CA ARG A 749 13.15 -19.23 18.52
C ARG A 749 11.64 -18.95 18.58
N ILE A 750 10.92 -19.54 19.54
CA ILE A 750 9.45 -19.43 19.63
C ILE A 750 9.03 -18.00 19.97
N ARG A 751 9.62 -17.38 21.00
CA ARG A 751 9.26 -16.03 21.43
C ARG A 751 9.51 -15.00 20.33
N TYR A 752 10.59 -15.16 19.57
CA TYR A 752 10.88 -14.33 18.42
C TYR A 752 9.77 -14.41 17.37
N HIS A 753 9.37 -15.62 16.96
CA HIS A 753 8.32 -15.80 15.95
C HIS A 753 6.97 -15.24 16.41
N VAL A 754 6.60 -15.46 17.66
CA VAL A 754 5.38 -14.87 18.25
C VAL A 754 5.42 -13.35 18.19
N ALA A 755 6.57 -12.74 18.53
CA ALA A 755 6.72 -11.28 18.46
C ALA A 755 6.58 -10.75 17.03
N ILE A 756 7.19 -11.42 16.03
CA ILE A 756 7.06 -11.03 14.63
C ILE A 756 5.62 -11.19 14.12
N VAL A 757 4.93 -12.29 14.47
CA VAL A 757 3.52 -12.50 14.09
C VAL A 757 2.61 -11.45 14.71
N ILE A 758 2.82 -11.09 15.98
CA ILE A 758 2.10 -9.99 16.64
C ILE A 758 2.34 -8.67 15.90
N ALA A 759 3.59 -8.37 15.55
CA ALA A 759 3.91 -7.14 14.81
C ALA A 759 3.20 -7.07 13.46
N ILE A 760 3.18 -8.17 12.71
CA ILE A 760 2.47 -8.28 11.42
C ILE A 760 0.97 -8.05 11.59
N ALA A 761 0.33 -8.75 12.54
CA ALA A 761 -1.10 -8.65 12.79
C ALA A 761 -1.50 -7.23 13.23
N ILE A 762 -0.75 -6.64 14.16
CA ILE A 762 -1.02 -5.30 14.67
C ILE A 762 -0.82 -4.24 13.59
N ALA A 763 0.22 -4.36 12.76
CA ALA A 763 0.44 -3.44 11.65
C ALA A 763 -0.69 -3.53 10.61
N ALA A 764 -1.13 -4.73 10.25
CA ALA A 764 -2.23 -4.93 9.31
C ALA A 764 -3.54 -4.35 9.84
N ILE A 765 -3.94 -4.69 11.07
CA ILE A 765 -5.17 -4.19 11.70
C ILE A 765 -5.14 -2.66 11.81
N THR A 766 -4.04 -2.11 12.35
CA THR A 766 -3.91 -0.67 12.58
C THR A 766 -3.92 0.10 11.26
N SER A 767 -3.13 -0.33 10.27
CA SER A 767 -3.06 0.37 8.99
C SER A 767 -4.37 0.28 8.21
N ILE A 768 -5.05 -0.87 8.17
CA ILE A 768 -6.35 -1.02 7.51
C ILE A 768 -7.39 -0.13 8.21
N ALA A 769 -7.48 -0.17 9.54
CA ALA A 769 -8.43 0.66 10.29
C ALA A 769 -8.20 2.15 10.04
N VAL A 770 -6.95 2.62 10.10
CA VAL A 770 -6.60 4.03 9.85
C VAL A 770 -6.89 4.42 8.40
N ALA A 771 -6.58 3.55 7.43
CA ALA A 771 -6.86 3.80 6.02
C ALA A 771 -8.36 3.96 5.78
N LEU A 772 -9.19 3.07 6.33
CA LEU A 772 -10.65 3.16 6.23
C LEU A 772 -11.20 4.42 6.90
N MET A 773 -10.77 4.73 8.12
CA MET A 773 -11.19 5.97 8.80
C MET A 773 -10.83 7.21 7.97
N MET A 774 -9.65 7.23 7.35
CA MET A 774 -9.25 8.30 6.43
C MET A 774 -10.12 8.35 5.17
N SER A 775 -10.37 7.21 4.52
CA SER A 775 -11.18 7.14 3.31
C SER A 775 -12.60 7.65 3.54
N TYR A 776 -13.19 7.35 4.70
CA TYR A 776 -14.53 7.82 5.03
C TYR A 776 -14.57 9.25 5.59
N ASP A 777 -13.45 9.80 6.09
CA ASP A 777 -13.38 11.21 6.56
C ASP A 777 -13.21 12.20 5.41
N SER A 778 -12.29 11.94 4.48
CA SER A 778 -11.99 12.86 3.36
C SER A 778 -12.52 12.39 2.01
N GLY A 779 -13.02 11.16 1.93
CA GLY A 779 -13.28 10.47 0.66
C GLY A 779 -12.03 9.76 0.15
N ALA A 780 -12.19 8.51 -0.30
CA ALA A 780 -11.11 7.75 -0.94
C ALA A 780 -10.57 8.44 -2.22
N ASP A 781 -11.40 9.22 -2.92
CA ASP A 781 -10.99 9.99 -4.10
C ASP A 781 -9.98 11.11 -3.77
N ALA A 782 -9.98 11.60 -2.53
CA ALA A 782 -9.05 12.63 -2.05
C ALA A 782 -7.74 12.03 -1.50
N MET A 783 -7.63 10.70 -1.39
CA MET A 783 -6.43 10.02 -0.91
C MET A 783 -5.36 9.92 -2.00
N HIS A 784 -4.27 9.18 -1.75
CA HIS A 784 -3.18 9.07 -2.71
C HIS A 784 -3.68 8.50 -4.06
N ASN A 785 -3.63 9.33 -5.12
CA ASN A 785 -4.21 9.00 -6.44
C ASN A 785 -3.71 7.66 -7.03
N TRP A 786 -2.40 7.39 -6.92
CA TRP A 786 -1.83 6.12 -7.36
C TRP A 786 -2.55 4.90 -6.77
N PHE A 787 -2.69 4.84 -5.44
CA PHE A 787 -3.23 3.68 -4.73
C PHE A 787 -4.75 3.59 -4.80
N PHE A 788 -5.46 4.70 -4.58
CA PHE A 788 -6.92 4.71 -4.45
C PHE A 788 -7.68 4.83 -5.79
N THR A 789 -6.99 5.22 -6.86
CA THR A 789 -7.60 5.49 -8.17
C THR A 789 -6.87 4.78 -9.31
N ALA A 790 -5.63 5.16 -9.62
CA ALA A 790 -4.95 4.71 -10.84
C ALA A 790 -4.67 3.20 -10.85
N PHE A 791 -4.17 2.67 -9.73
CA PHE A 791 -3.83 1.26 -9.57
C PHE A 791 -5.04 0.32 -9.71
N PRO A 792 -6.10 0.44 -8.88
CA PRO A 792 -7.24 -0.47 -8.95
C PRO A 792 -8.02 -0.31 -10.26
N LYS A 793 -8.17 0.93 -10.77
CA LYS A 793 -8.76 1.16 -12.10
C LYS A 793 -7.97 0.42 -13.17
N GLY A 794 -6.64 0.57 -13.16
CA GLY A 794 -5.74 -0.13 -14.08
C GLY A 794 -5.90 -1.65 -14.03
N LEU A 795 -5.99 -2.24 -12.84
CA LEU A 795 -6.20 -3.67 -12.67
C LEU A 795 -7.48 -4.17 -13.38
N PHE A 796 -8.64 -3.62 -13.03
CA PHE A 796 -9.93 -4.11 -13.55
C PHE A 796 -10.14 -3.74 -15.02
N THR A 797 -9.69 -2.56 -15.45
CA THR A 797 -9.70 -2.20 -16.87
C THR A 797 -8.86 -3.19 -17.66
N ARG A 798 -7.66 -3.56 -17.18
CA ARG A 798 -6.82 -4.55 -17.89
C ARG A 798 -7.43 -5.94 -17.93
N ILE A 799 -8.08 -6.41 -16.86
CA ILE A 799 -8.83 -7.67 -16.87
C ILE A 799 -9.96 -7.63 -17.90
N GLY A 800 -10.68 -6.51 -18.00
CA GLY A 800 -11.71 -6.29 -19.03
C GLY A 800 -11.12 -6.28 -20.44
N ASP A 801 -10.08 -5.48 -20.68
CA ASP A 801 -9.42 -5.32 -21.99
C ASP A 801 -8.93 -6.65 -22.55
N ILE A 802 -8.21 -7.44 -21.73
CA ILE A 802 -7.68 -8.73 -22.19
C ILE A 802 -8.79 -9.75 -22.44
N SER A 803 -9.90 -9.69 -21.69
CA SER A 803 -11.05 -10.57 -21.89
C SER A 803 -11.86 -10.18 -23.14
N LYS A 804 -11.90 -8.88 -23.49
CA LYS A 804 -12.53 -8.37 -24.70
C LYS A 804 -11.72 -8.67 -25.95
N VAL A 805 -10.42 -8.36 -25.92
CA VAL A 805 -9.49 -8.53 -27.05
C VAL A 805 -8.25 -9.27 -26.55
N PRO A 806 -8.28 -10.62 -26.55
CA PRO A 806 -7.18 -11.42 -26.03
C PRO A 806 -5.87 -11.21 -26.82
N PRO A 807 -4.81 -10.69 -26.18
CA PRO A 807 -3.52 -10.47 -26.82
C PRO A 807 -2.81 -11.78 -27.23
N THR A 808 -2.24 -11.82 -28.44
CA THR A 808 -1.60 -13.01 -29.07
C THR A 808 -0.09 -13.10 -28.84
N ALA A 809 0.46 -14.28 -28.57
CA ALA A 809 1.90 -14.48 -28.32
C ALA A 809 2.82 -13.86 -29.38
N THR A 810 3.79 -13.04 -28.97
CA THR A 810 4.81 -12.52 -29.89
C THR A 810 6.01 -13.48 -29.94
N TRP A 811 6.54 -13.74 -31.13
CA TRP A 811 7.70 -14.62 -31.30
C TRP A 811 8.96 -14.02 -30.67
N SER A 812 9.16 -12.71 -30.84
CA SER A 812 10.31 -11.98 -30.29
C SER A 812 10.39 -12.07 -28.77
N GLY A 813 9.26 -11.91 -28.06
CA GLY A 813 9.21 -12.01 -26.60
C GLY A 813 9.69 -13.35 -26.08
N ARG A 814 9.28 -14.45 -26.73
CA ARG A 814 9.72 -15.82 -26.40
C ARG A 814 11.23 -16.00 -26.56
N LEU A 815 11.78 -15.52 -27.66
CA LEU A 815 13.21 -15.62 -27.93
C LEU A 815 14.04 -14.84 -26.90
N TRP A 816 13.61 -13.64 -26.51
CA TRP A 816 14.31 -12.86 -25.48
C TRP A 816 14.23 -13.51 -24.09
N LEU A 817 13.09 -14.10 -23.74
CA LEU A 817 12.93 -14.86 -22.51
C LEU A 817 13.87 -16.09 -22.49
N LEU A 818 13.88 -16.85 -23.59
CA LEU A 818 14.76 -18.01 -23.74
C LEU A 818 16.24 -17.61 -23.74
N PHE A 819 16.60 -16.52 -24.41
CA PHE A 819 17.95 -15.98 -24.43
C PHE A 819 18.42 -15.63 -23.01
N GLY A 820 17.58 -14.95 -22.22
CA GLY A 820 17.89 -14.66 -20.82
C GLY A 820 18.08 -15.91 -19.96
N ALA A 821 17.24 -16.93 -20.16
CA ALA A 821 17.35 -18.21 -19.47
C ALA A 821 18.66 -18.94 -19.82
N LEU A 822 18.99 -19.05 -21.11
CA LEU A 822 20.22 -19.67 -21.59
C LEU A 822 21.46 -18.90 -21.14
N LEU A 823 21.43 -17.56 -21.20
CA LEU A 823 22.51 -16.70 -20.74
C LEU A 823 22.78 -16.91 -19.24
N MET A 824 21.73 -17.00 -18.43
CA MET A 824 21.86 -17.30 -17.00
C MET A 824 22.41 -18.71 -16.75
N ALA A 825 21.90 -19.72 -17.47
CA ALA A 825 22.39 -21.10 -17.35
C ALA A 825 23.89 -21.19 -17.70
N ALA A 826 24.31 -20.54 -18.79
CA ALA A 826 25.70 -20.44 -19.19
C ALA A 826 26.55 -19.72 -18.13
N LEU A 827 26.06 -18.59 -17.59
CA LEU A 827 26.74 -17.85 -16.54
C LEU A 827 26.94 -18.71 -15.29
N LEU A 828 25.91 -19.45 -14.86
CA LEU A 828 25.97 -20.34 -13.70
C LEU A 828 26.91 -21.54 -13.92
N TYR A 829 26.93 -22.10 -15.13
CA TYR A 829 27.81 -23.20 -15.50
C TYR A 829 29.28 -22.77 -15.55
N PHE A 830 29.60 -21.73 -16.32
CA PHE A 830 30.98 -21.26 -16.47
C PHE A 830 31.55 -20.64 -15.20
N ARG A 831 30.72 -20.12 -14.29
CA ARG A 831 31.18 -19.59 -13.01
C ARG A 831 31.70 -20.67 -12.06
N GLN A 832 31.40 -21.94 -12.31
CA GLN A 832 31.99 -23.06 -11.56
C GLN A 832 33.50 -23.20 -11.80
N THR A 833 33.98 -22.76 -12.97
CA THR A 833 35.39 -22.88 -13.37
C THR A 833 36.09 -21.53 -13.51
N ARG A 834 35.36 -20.47 -13.89
CA ARG A 834 35.89 -19.11 -14.10
C ARG A 834 35.34 -18.12 -13.07
N PHE A 835 36.10 -17.94 -11.98
CA PHE A 835 35.71 -17.09 -10.85
C PHE A 835 35.69 -15.57 -11.13
N TRP A 836 36.20 -15.12 -12.29
CA TRP A 836 36.21 -13.71 -12.70
C TRP A 836 34.89 -13.24 -13.36
N LEU A 837 34.01 -14.17 -13.73
CA LEU A 837 32.74 -13.83 -14.37
C LEU A 837 31.82 -13.01 -13.43
N PRO A 838 30.99 -12.10 -13.98
CA PRO A 838 30.06 -11.28 -13.20
C PRO A 838 29.09 -12.11 -12.35
N HIS A 839 28.61 -11.53 -11.25
CA HIS A 839 27.60 -12.17 -10.40
C HIS A 839 26.24 -12.33 -11.12
N PRO A 840 25.56 -13.49 -11.01
CA PRO A 840 24.19 -13.72 -11.52
C PRO A 840 23.15 -12.69 -11.04
N ILE A 841 23.32 -12.16 -9.82
CA ILE A 841 22.41 -11.16 -9.24
C ILE A 841 22.31 -9.93 -10.16
N GLY A 842 23.41 -9.49 -10.77
CA GLY A 842 23.37 -8.36 -11.70
C GLY A 842 22.52 -8.63 -12.95
N LEU A 843 22.51 -9.86 -13.47
CA LEU A 843 21.72 -10.19 -14.66
C LEU A 843 20.21 -10.24 -14.34
N ILE A 844 19.83 -10.82 -13.19
CA ILE A 844 18.41 -10.83 -12.78
C ILE A 844 17.90 -9.41 -12.50
N MET A 845 18.77 -8.44 -12.14
CA MET A 845 18.37 -7.05 -11.93
C MET A 845 17.85 -6.35 -13.17
N LEU A 846 17.95 -6.94 -14.37
CA LEU A 846 17.32 -6.39 -15.57
C LEU A 846 15.79 -6.33 -15.45
N VAL A 847 15.16 -7.22 -14.66
CA VAL A 847 13.72 -7.16 -14.35
C VAL A 847 13.34 -5.94 -13.52
N ASN A 848 14.31 -5.33 -12.84
CA ASN A 848 14.09 -4.26 -11.88
C ASN A 848 14.20 -2.89 -12.56
N PRO A 849 13.09 -2.14 -12.72
CA PRO A 849 13.14 -0.81 -13.32
C PRO A 849 13.97 0.18 -12.49
N LEU A 850 14.08 -0.02 -11.17
CA LEU A 850 14.84 0.85 -10.25
C LEU A 850 16.34 0.90 -10.57
N MET A 851 16.87 -0.10 -11.28
CA MET A 851 18.26 -0.05 -11.73
C MET A 851 18.56 1.12 -12.65
N ARG A 852 17.56 1.66 -13.36
CA ARG A 852 17.73 2.86 -14.19
C ARG A 852 18.17 4.09 -13.38
N THR A 853 17.88 4.11 -12.09
CA THR A 853 18.32 5.17 -11.16
C THR A 853 19.49 4.74 -10.28
N TYR A 854 19.62 3.46 -9.92
CA TYR A 854 20.63 3.01 -8.96
C TYR A 854 21.98 2.63 -9.56
N TRP A 855 22.05 2.26 -10.85
CA TRP A 855 23.26 1.72 -11.46
C TRP A 855 24.50 2.63 -11.27
N PHE A 856 24.33 3.95 -11.42
CA PHE A 856 25.44 4.89 -11.31
C PHE A 856 25.95 5.02 -9.86
N SER A 857 25.05 4.94 -8.88
CA SER A 857 25.44 4.94 -7.46
C SER A 857 26.17 3.66 -7.07
N PHE A 858 25.77 2.50 -7.62
CA PHE A 858 26.54 1.25 -7.46
C PHE A 858 27.92 1.33 -8.12
N LEU A 859 28.04 1.97 -9.28
CA LEU A 859 29.33 2.21 -9.91
C LEU A 859 30.24 3.07 -9.02
N LEU A 860 29.73 4.17 -8.46
CA LEU A 860 30.50 5.03 -7.55
C LEU A 860 30.96 4.29 -6.30
N GLY A 861 30.08 3.53 -5.66
CA GLY A 861 30.44 2.74 -4.47
C GLY A 861 31.30 1.52 -4.75
N TRP A 862 31.42 1.09 -6.01
CA TRP A 862 32.39 0.04 -6.42
C TRP A 862 33.77 0.61 -6.75
N LEU A 863 33.84 1.85 -7.23
CA LEU A 863 35.09 2.53 -7.57
C LEU A 863 35.86 3.04 -6.34
N ALA A 864 35.11 3.43 -5.31
CA ALA A 864 35.65 3.85 -4.02
C ALA A 864 36.00 2.64 -3.16
#